data_AF-A0A075HQS0-F1
#
_entry.id   AF-A0A075HQS0-F1
#
_cell.length_a   1.000
_cell.length_b   1.000
_cell.length_c   1.000
_cell.angle_alpha   90.00
_cell.angle_beta   90.00
_cell.angle_gamma   90.00
#
_symmetry.space_group_name_H-M   'P 1'
#
loop_
_entity.id
_entity.type
_entity.pdbx_description
1 polymer ?
#
loop_
_entity_poly.entity_id
_entity_poly.type
_entity_poly.pdbx_seq_one_letter_code
_entity_poly.pdbx_strand_id
1 'polypeptide(L)'
;MALMLAMSMSPMTVVAQDEVTCCNSTDFNLYLMGEADVGTLSPFEGDLEEDVDDSESTLVTPSILGEINIGTWGVVWGIEGSYPNASWDFWIPYTVEGAVGVTINSTLEVKIGGSFYEGTSGIDPYLAGSGELQITVEVDQGEVRDGDLIELTLTVRSLMFAQPGDEAGIRFFWGSEEHDAHVSMRFPLVDIEMKDASVLGRLVYFPIVLTSGFDDRMWSGSTGGIAVQNADVSQMPIATGLDNGVEVTFVWEVPETSEGGSVRVDFNLIPQSGLRIDTSRTHEITIGEDTGNTGGWYPANEPLRTGGSSLELDIEAKWDGYKIDREVIISFDGAMSQWMRWGLDNIGNQSLSSNSWWRNLNSYSDSVPSADKHNGRVDDSELLALQGHLTGSASNMRSFLSNGLSLEVEAIVGVNPIDLGPTEIIIDMGGTRAFSADAIDIVIETSYSTESGERQVLVETFVRSSLEEYWTEVDLDAEIRATMLEDLGAVSADEIEYSHRRWLIVEVITIDQPELDPELDFRLEFQPSGNTMFSSLFGAMFCVLILSLALGLGMSLTKKRASVPALVTVVALGGLALVIYVLGLPMPIVLGVVLSSVLLVFPVALVSPKQETMQLISKRKGGPHIDCPACGTSVPVESDVRPLRLECPNCKSMLRVEE
;
A
#
# COMPACT_ATOMS: atom_id res chain seq x y z
N MET A 1 72.05 39.27 16.46
CA MET A 1 72.93 38.08 16.60
C MET A 1 72.38 37.29 17.78
N ALA A 2 71.30 36.52 17.62
CA ALA A 2 71.20 35.22 16.95
C ALA A 2 71.76 34.07 17.81
N LEU A 3 70.85 33.31 18.44
CA LEU A 3 70.68 31.84 18.37
C LEU A 3 69.67 31.43 19.46
N MET A 4 68.41 31.09 19.16
CA MET A 4 67.92 29.77 18.69
C MET A 4 68.33 28.61 19.60
N LEU A 5 67.38 28.14 20.41
CA LEU A 5 67.27 26.73 20.78
C LEU A 5 65.79 26.34 20.69
N ALA A 6 65.40 25.79 19.55
CA ALA A 6 64.14 25.10 19.35
C ALA A 6 64.28 23.70 19.98
N MET A 7 63.42 23.37 20.95
CA MET A 7 63.18 21.98 21.34
C MET A 7 62.10 21.42 20.41
N SER A 8 62.50 20.43 19.63
CA SER A 8 61.67 19.61 18.77
C SER A 8 60.62 18.85 19.59
N MET A 9 59.36 19.25 19.49
CA MET A 9 58.24 18.32 19.68
C MET A 9 57.96 17.72 18.32
N SER A 10 58.42 16.48 18.12
CA SER A 10 57.99 15.65 17.00
C SER A 10 56.48 15.42 17.11
N PRO A 11 55.67 15.70 16.08
CA PRO A 11 54.27 15.29 16.08
C PRO A 11 54.23 13.76 16.04
N MET A 12 53.61 13.15 17.05
CA MET A 12 53.16 11.78 16.93
C MET A 12 52.09 11.77 15.85
N THR A 13 52.42 11.21 14.69
CA THR A 13 51.44 10.78 13.70
C THR A 13 50.63 9.66 14.33
N VAL A 14 49.43 9.99 14.80
CA VAL A 14 48.39 8.99 15.06
C VAL A 14 47.90 8.59 13.67
N VAL A 15 48.37 7.44 13.19
CA VAL A 15 47.73 6.77 12.07
C VAL A 15 46.40 6.27 12.63
N ALA A 16 45.30 6.84 12.16
CA ALA A 16 43.97 6.32 12.45
C ALA A 16 43.94 4.87 11.96
N GLN A 17 43.63 3.96 12.88
CA GLN A 17 43.38 2.56 12.57
C GLN A 17 41.92 2.52 12.17
N ASP A 18 41.62 2.14 10.92
CA ASP A 18 40.28 1.71 10.55
C ASP A 18 39.96 0.50 11.44
N GLU A 19 39.06 0.65 12.40
CA GLU A 19 38.51 -0.47 13.14
C GLU A 19 37.38 -1.05 12.29
N VAL A 20 37.76 -1.65 11.14
CA VAL A 20 36.85 -2.41 10.29
C VAL A 20 36.55 -3.71 11.03
N THR A 21 35.36 -3.81 11.62
CA THR A 21 34.85 -5.09 12.12
C THR A 21 34.36 -5.87 10.89
N CYS A 22 35.27 -6.49 10.14
CA CYS A 22 34.91 -7.21 8.91
C CYS A 22 33.86 -8.31 9.15
N CYS A 23 32.91 -8.39 8.23
CA CYS A 23 31.70 -9.23 8.21
C CYS A 23 31.93 -10.75 8.11
N ASN A 24 33.17 -11.24 8.01
CA ASN A 24 33.46 -12.67 7.81
C ASN A 24 33.31 -13.54 9.08
N SER A 25 32.69 -13.01 10.15
CA SER A 25 32.65 -13.68 11.47
C SER A 25 31.26 -13.92 12.05
N THR A 26 30.19 -13.48 11.38
CA THR A 26 28.81 -13.62 11.83
C THR A 26 28.06 -14.64 10.99
N ASP A 27 27.29 -15.50 11.65
CA ASP A 27 26.38 -16.44 10.99
C ASP A 27 25.14 -15.66 10.51
N PHE A 28 24.60 -16.06 9.37
CA PHE A 28 23.37 -15.50 8.82
C PHE A 28 22.56 -16.58 8.09
N ASN A 29 21.27 -16.33 7.92
CA ASN A 29 20.35 -17.22 7.23
C ASN A 29 20.25 -16.87 5.74
N LEU A 30 20.20 -17.90 4.90
CA LEU A 30 19.65 -17.80 3.55
C LEU A 30 18.29 -18.50 3.53
N TYR A 31 17.24 -17.73 3.26
CA TYR A 31 15.87 -18.20 3.13
C TYR A 31 15.63 -18.84 1.75
N LEU A 32 14.80 -19.88 1.74
CA LEU A 32 14.40 -20.60 0.53
C LEU A 32 13.16 -19.93 -0.06
N MET A 33 13.25 -19.49 -1.30
CA MET A 33 12.18 -18.78 -2.01
C MET A 33 11.82 -19.47 -3.33
N GLY A 34 10.59 -19.25 -3.80
CA GLY A 34 10.10 -19.71 -5.10
C GLY A 34 9.87 -21.22 -5.23
N GLU A 35 9.36 -21.64 -6.37
CA GLU A 35 8.97 -23.03 -6.62
C GLU A 35 10.15 -24.02 -6.53
N ALA A 36 9.86 -25.26 -6.14
CA ALA A 36 10.84 -26.33 -5.85
C ALA A 36 11.90 -26.58 -6.95
N ASP A 37 11.56 -26.42 -8.24
CA ASP A 37 12.47 -26.73 -9.35
C ASP A 37 13.29 -25.50 -9.83
N VAL A 38 12.92 -24.29 -9.40
CA VAL A 38 13.54 -23.01 -9.83
C VAL A 38 13.75 -22.08 -8.62
N GLY A 39 13.98 -22.68 -7.44
CA GLY A 39 14.06 -21.94 -6.19
C GLY A 39 15.27 -21.02 -6.11
N THR A 40 15.12 -19.91 -5.40
CA THR A 40 16.19 -18.94 -5.14
C THR A 40 16.53 -18.90 -3.65
N LEU A 41 17.69 -18.32 -3.33
CA LEU A 41 18.13 -18.10 -1.95
C LEU A 41 18.27 -16.60 -1.69
N SER A 42 17.68 -16.11 -0.60
CA SER A 42 17.77 -14.70 -0.20
C SER A 42 18.28 -14.54 1.25
N PRO A 43 19.19 -13.60 1.53
CA PRO A 43 19.60 -13.24 2.89
C PRO A 43 18.64 -12.25 3.56
N PHE A 44 17.61 -11.77 2.84
CA PHE A 44 16.70 -10.72 3.28
C PHE A 44 15.44 -11.34 3.85
N GLU A 45 15.13 -11.01 5.10
CA GLU A 45 13.91 -11.49 5.76
C GLU A 45 12.65 -10.85 5.15
N GLY A 46 12.73 -9.60 4.68
CA GLY A 46 11.63 -8.91 4.02
C GLY A 46 11.29 -9.42 2.62
N ASP A 47 12.01 -10.41 2.10
CA ASP A 47 11.58 -11.11 0.88
C ASP A 47 10.59 -12.25 1.20
N LEU A 48 10.37 -12.61 2.47
CA LEU A 48 9.40 -13.64 2.87
C LEU A 48 7.97 -13.10 2.75
N GLU A 49 7.07 -13.92 2.23
CA GLU A 49 5.65 -13.57 2.15
C GLU A 49 5.04 -13.44 3.56
N GLU A 50 4.29 -12.35 3.78
CA GLU A 50 3.58 -12.15 5.05
C GLU A 50 2.42 -13.14 5.21
N ASP A 51 1.73 -13.45 4.10
CA ASP A 51 0.56 -14.31 4.13
C ASP A 51 0.95 -15.79 3.95
N VAL A 52 0.43 -16.61 4.86
CA VAL A 52 0.85 -18.01 4.99
C VAL A 52 0.33 -18.85 3.82
N ASP A 53 -0.78 -18.43 3.23
CA ASP A 53 -1.40 -19.10 2.09
C ASP A 53 -0.54 -19.01 0.82
N ASP A 54 0.41 -18.06 0.76
CA ASP A 54 1.38 -17.91 -0.34
C ASP A 54 2.67 -18.72 -0.12
N SER A 55 2.73 -19.52 0.96
CA SER A 55 3.85 -20.44 1.20
C SER A 55 3.95 -21.49 0.09
N GLU A 56 5.17 -21.68 -0.40
CA GLU A 56 5.50 -22.77 -1.30
C GLU A 56 5.46 -24.10 -0.55
N SER A 57 5.02 -25.17 -1.23
CA SER A 57 4.99 -26.49 -0.62
C SER A 57 5.16 -27.65 -1.58
N THR A 58 5.72 -28.75 -1.07
CA THR A 58 5.82 -30.01 -1.83
C THR A 58 5.36 -31.19 -0.98
N LEU A 59 4.38 -31.93 -1.51
CA LEU A 59 3.85 -33.15 -0.89
C LEU A 59 4.59 -34.39 -1.37
N VAL A 60 5.10 -35.15 -0.42
CA VAL A 60 5.78 -36.41 -0.66
C VAL A 60 4.94 -37.57 -0.16
N THR A 61 4.62 -38.50 -1.06
CA THR A 61 3.83 -39.70 -0.77
C THR A 61 4.72 -40.95 -0.75
N PRO A 62 4.25 -42.10 -0.26
CA PRO A 62 5.07 -43.30 -0.13
C PRO A 62 5.56 -43.77 -1.51
N SER A 63 6.83 -43.54 -1.83
CA SER A 63 7.45 -44.10 -3.03
C SER A 63 8.06 -45.46 -2.72
N ILE A 64 7.89 -46.41 -3.63
CA ILE A 64 8.20 -47.82 -3.32
C ILE A 64 9.71 -48.07 -3.40
N LEU A 65 10.51 -47.30 -4.16
CA LEU A 65 11.93 -47.64 -4.43
C LEU A 65 12.83 -46.49 -4.98
N GLY A 66 12.48 -45.20 -4.85
CA GLY A 66 13.24 -44.10 -5.49
C GLY A 66 13.52 -42.89 -4.60
N GLU A 67 14.66 -42.23 -4.86
CA GLU A 67 15.01 -40.91 -4.32
C GLU A 67 14.08 -39.85 -4.93
N ILE A 68 13.50 -39.00 -4.08
CA ILE A 68 12.58 -37.93 -4.47
C ILE A 68 13.28 -36.60 -4.19
N ASN A 69 13.35 -35.73 -5.19
CA ASN A 69 13.78 -34.34 -4.99
C ASN A 69 12.62 -33.56 -4.36
N ILE A 70 12.88 -32.85 -3.26
CA ILE A 70 11.94 -31.95 -2.62
C ILE A 70 12.03 -30.56 -3.24
N GLY A 71 13.25 -30.12 -3.53
CA GLY A 71 13.53 -28.86 -4.17
C GLY A 71 15.03 -28.62 -4.33
N THR A 72 15.35 -27.73 -5.27
CA THR A 72 16.69 -27.23 -5.55
C THR A 72 16.62 -25.70 -5.54
N TRP A 73 17.39 -25.07 -4.66
CA TRP A 73 17.46 -23.62 -4.51
C TRP A 73 18.87 -23.13 -4.80
N GLY A 74 19.00 -22.04 -5.55
CA GLY A 74 20.31 -21.52 -5.93
C GLY A 74 20.42 -20.00 -5.95
N VAL A 75 21.64 -19.52 -5.73
CA VAL A 75 22.00 -18.10 -5.88
C VAL A 75 23.40 -17.98 -6.46
N VAL A 76 23.58 -17.06 -7.40
CA VAL A 76 24.90 -16.72 -7.92
C VAL A 76 25.53 -15.72 -6.97
N TRP A 77 26.68 -16.06 -6.41
CA TRP A 77 27.37 -15.22 -5.45
C TRP A 77 28.24 -14.18 -6.18
N GLY A 78 27.98 -12.89 -5.93
CA GLY A 78 28.68 -11.80 -6.62
C GLY A 78 29.85 -11.16 -5.84
N ILE A 79 30.25 -11.68 -4.67
CA ILE A 79 31.38 -11.15 -3.90
C ILE A 79 32.49 -12.19 -3.73
N GLU A 80 33.73 -11.77 -3.97
CA GLU A 80 34.90 -12.61 -3.73
C GLU A 80 35.29 -12.60 -2.24
N GLY A 81 35.59 -13.78 -1.68
CA GLY A 81 36.00 -13.85 -0.29
C GLY A 81 36.37 -15.26 0.16
N SER A 82 37.07 -15.35 1.28
CA SER A 82 37.34 -16.62 1.95
C SER A 82 36.28 -16.91 3.01
N TYR A 83 35.84 -18.16 3.12
CA TYR A 83 34.93 -18.62 4.16
C TYR A 83 35.62 -19.67 5.07
N PRO A 84 35.36 -19.64 6.39
CA PRO A 84 35.97 -20.57 7.32
C PRO A 84 35.31 -21.95 7.27
N ASN A 85 35.93 -22.93 7.92
CA ASN A 85 35.26 -24.20 8.17
C ASN A 85 34.13 -24.01 9.19
N ALA A 86 32.93 -24.50 8.88
CA ALA A 86 31.74 -24.32 9.71
C ALA A 86 30.74 -25.45 9.48
N SER A 87 29.95 -25.75 10.52
CA SER A 87 28.73 -26.55 10.37
C SER A 87 27.61 -25.62 9.94
N TRP A 88 26.93 -25.95 8.84
CA TRP A 88 25.75 -25.24 8.37
C TRP A 88 24.51 -26.01 8.78
N ASP A 89 23.54 -25.33 9.36
CA ASP A 89 22.29 -25.92 9.83
C ASP A 89 21.15 -25.52 8.90
N PHE A 90 20.56 -26.51 8.24
CA PHE A 90 19.40 -26.33 7.38
C PHE A 90 18.12 -26.69 8.13
N TRP A 91 17.10 -25.85 8.01
CA TRP A 91 15.79 -25.98 8.65
C TRP A 91 14.70 -25.91 7.60
N ILE A 92 13.78 -26.87 7.64
CA ILE A 92 12.58 -26.85 6.78
C ILE A 92 11.33 -27.30 7.56
N PRO A 93 10.28 -26.46 7.64
CA PRO A 93 8.99 -26.85 8.21
C PRO A 93 8.34 -28.01 7.45
N TYR A 94 7.63 -28.86 8.17
CA TYR A 94 6.86 -29.96 7.60
C TYR A 94 5.53 -30.21 8.32
N THR A 95 4.59 -30.84 7.61
CA THR A 95 3.36 -31.42 8.18
C THR A 95 3.16 -32.84 7.69
N VAL A 96 2.88 -33.76 8.61
CA VAL A 96 2.50 -35.15 8.30
C VAL A 96 0.99 -35.24 8.10
N GLU A 97 0.58 -35.63 6.89
CA GLU A 97 -0.81 -35.81 6.48
C GLU A 97 -1.18 -37.29 6.44
N GLY A 98 -2.41 -37.64 6.85
CA GLY A 98 -2.96 -38.98 6.67
C GLY A 98 -2.21 -40.13 7.37
N ALA A 99 -1.31 -39.85 8.32
CA ALA A 99 -0.55 -40.84 9.08
C ALA A 99 -0.28 -40.37 10.53
N VAL A 100 0.02 -41.31 11.43
CA VAL A 100 0.39 -40.98 12.83
C VAL A 100 1.82 -40.42 12.94
N GLY A 101 2.64 -40.70 11.94
CA GLY A 101 4.00 -40.19 11.81
C GLY A 101 4.73 -40.87 10.66
N VAL A 102 5.93 -40.41 10.38
CA VAL A 102 6.77 -40.91 9.30
C VAL A 102 8.22 -40.99 9.74
N THR A 103 8.89 -42.07 9.35
CA THR A 103 10.33 -42.21 9.45
C THR A 103 10.93 -41.87 8.11
N ILE A 104 11.78 -40.84 8.05
CA ILE A 104 12.35 -40.35 6.79
C ILE A 104 13.87 -40.42 6.80
N ASN A 105 14.46 -40.64 5.63
CA ASN A 105 15.89 -40.50 5.40
C ASN A 105 16.11 -39.41 4.36
N SER A 106 16.58 -38.25 4.82
CA SER A 106 16.78 -37.06 3.99
C SER A 106 18.26 -36.74 3.86
N THR A 107 18.67 -36.33 2.68
CA THR A 107 20.03 -35.87 2.37
C THR A 107 19.94 -34.45 1.84
N LEU A 108 20.77 -33.56 2.35
CA LEU A 108 20.96 -32.22 1.81
C LEU A 108 22.31 -32.18 1.10
N GLU A 109 22.29 -31.87 -0.19
CA GLU A 109 23.49 -31.59 -0.98
C GLU A 109 23.71 -30.07 -1.03
N VAL A 110 24.92 -29.63 -0.69
CA VAL A 110 25.35 -28.23 -0.74
C VAL A 110 26.50 -28.13 -1.73
N LYS A 111 26.32 -27.29 -2.74
CA LYS A 111 27.33 -27.04 -3.76
C LYS A 111 27.74 -25.57 -3.71
N ILE A 112 29.05 -25.36 -3.69
CA ILE A 112 29.67 -24.02 -3.65
C ILE A 112 30.62 -23.95 -4.84
N GLY A 113 30.17 -23.37 -5.95
CA GLY A 113 30.89 -23.36 -7.21
C GLY A 113 31.21 -24.78 -7.71
N GLY A 114 32.47 -25.18 -7.58
CA GLY A 114 32.95 -26.53 -7.93
C GLY A 114 33.08 -27.54 -6.78
N SER A 115 32.81 -27.12 -5.54
CA SER A 115 32.91 -27.95 -4.33
C SER A 115 31.53 -28.52 -3.94
N PHE A 116 31.54 -29.74 -3.36
CA PHE A 116 30.32 -30.48 -2.99
C PHE A 116 30.43 -30.98 -1.56
N TYR A 117 29.37 -30.77 -0.79
CA TYR A 117 29.21 -31.19 0.60
C TYR A 117 27.85 -31.88 0.77
N GLU A 118 27.74 -32.83 1.69
CA GLU A 118 26.49 -33.53 1.97
C GLU A 118 26.25 -33.63 3.48
N GLY A 119 24.99 -33.44 3.89
CA GLY A 119 24.49 -33.67 5.24
C GLY A 119 23.33 -34.65 5.21
N THR A 120 23.07 -35.32 6.33
CA THR A 120 21.93 -36.25 6.45
C THR A 120 21.15 -35.94 7.71
N SER A 121 19.83 -36.17 7.70
CA SER A 121 18.95 -35.93 8.85
C SER A 121 19.17 -36.89 10.04
N GLY A 122 20.25 -37.68 10.02
CA GLY A 122 20.61 -38.66 11.06
C GLY A 122 20.04 -40.06 10.81
N ILE A 123 19.94 -40.86 11.88
CA ILE A 123 19.39 -42.22 11.80
C ILE A 123 17.86 -42.12 11.83
N ASP A 124 17.25 -42.02 10.65
CA ASP A 124 15.83 -42.24 10.40
C ASP A 124 14.91 -41.54 11.45
N PRO A 125 14.91 -40.19 11.50
CA PRO A 125 14.07 -39.43 12.43
C PRO A 125 12.58 -39.76 12.28
N TYR A 126 11.90 -39.91 13.43
CA TYR A 126 10.45 -40.07 13.49
C TYR A 126 9.79 -38.70 13.60
N LEU A 127 9.09 -38.31 12.55
CA LEU A 127 8.36 -37.05 12.43
C LEU A 127 6.86 -37.30 12.66
N ALA A 128 6.17 -36.39 13.34
CA ALA A 128 4.73 -36.51 13.60
C ALA A 128 4.09 -35.13 13.80
N GLY A 129 2.83 -34.98 13.35
CA GLY A 129 2.15 -33.68 13.35
C GLY A 129 2.86 -32.68 12.45
N SER A 130 3.04 -31.46 12.92
CA SER A 130 3.87 -30.42 12.31
C SER A 130 5.13 -30.16 13.14
N GLY A 131 6.19 -29.72 12.47
CA GLY A 131 7.46 -29.35 13.10
C GLY A 131 8.52 -29.00 12.05
N GLU A 132 9.79 -28.95 12.46
CA GLU A 132 10.91 -28.62 11.58
C GLU A 132 11.89 -29.79 11.44
N LEU A 133 12.40 -29.99 10.24
CA LEU A 133 13.47 -30.93 9.94
C LEU A 133 14.80 -30.17 9.91
N GLN A 134 15.72 -30.52 10.82
CA GLN A 134 17.09 -30.00 10.85
C GLN A 134 18.06 -30.97 10.15
N ILE A 135 18.92 -30.45 9.26
CA ILE A 135 20.04 -31.19 8.65
C ILE A 135 21.32 -30.37 8.81
N THR A 136 22.35 -30.95 9.43
CA THR A 136 23.66 -30.31 9.58
C THR A 136 24.62 -30.79 8.49
N VAL A 137 25.32 -29.86 7.84
CA VAL A 137 26.33 -30.10 6.80
C VAL A 137 27.68 -29.56 7.28
N GLU A 138 28.73 -30.37 7.22
CA GLU A 138 30.10 -29.93 7.55
C GLU A 138 30.76 -29.34 6.29
N VAL A 139 30.99 -28.02 6.30
CA VAL A 139 31.61 -27.30 5.19
C VAL A 139 33.05 -26.96 5.54
N ASP A 140 33.99 -27.41 4.70
CA ASP A 140 35.41 -27.11 4.82
C ASP A 140 35.71 -25.65 4.44
N GLN A 141 36.81 -25.08 4.95
CA GLN A 141 37.25 -23.74 4.56
C GLN A 141 37.55 -23.65 3.04
N GLY A 142 37.26 -22.50 2.43
CA GLY A 142 37.48 -22.29 1.01
C GLY A 142 37.46 -20.81 0.59
N GLU A 143 37.41 -20.59 -0.73
CA GLU A 143 37.25 -19.28 -1.36
C GLU A 143 36.07 -19.34 -2.32
N VAL A 144 35.27 -18.26 -2.35
CA VAL A 144 34.20 -18.04 -3.32
C VAL A 144 34.60 -16.92 -4.26
N ARG A 145 34.23 -17.05 -5.54
CA ARG A 145 34.48 -16.05 -6.58
C ARG A 145 33.18 -15.41 -7.03
N ASP A 146 33.31 -14.21 -7.58
CA ASP A 146 32.22 -13.57 -8.31
C ASP A 146 31.75 -14.48 -9.46
N GLY A 147 30.44 -14.76 -9.47
CA GLY A 147 29.77 -15.65 -10.41
C GLY A 147 29.71 -17.13 -9.99
N ASP A 148 30.23 -17.51 -8.82
CA ASP A 148 30.10 -18.89 -8.32
C ASP A 148 28.65 -19.18 -7.91
N LEU A 149 28.12 -20.33 -8.31
CA LEU A 149 26.78 -20.77 -7.94
C LEU A 149 26.81 -21.47 -6.57
N ILE A 150 26.00 -21.00 -5.63
CA ILE A 150 25.65 -21.71 -4.41
C ILE A 150 24.30 -22.39 -4.64
N GLU A 151 24.23 -23.70 -4.41
CA GLU A 151 23.05 -24.52 -4.70
C GLU A 151 22.81 -25.50 -3.55
N LEU A 152 21.57 -25.54 -3.06
CA LEU A 152 21.07 -26.46 -2.04
C LEU A 152 20.07 -27.41 -2.70
N THR A 153 20.23 -28.71 -2.53
CA THR A 153 19.27 -29.71 -3.03
C THR A 153 18.87 -30.65 -1.90
N LEU A 154 17.58 -30.69 -1.58
CA LEU A 154 17.03 -31.58 -0.56
C LEU A 154 16.41 -32.80 -1.22
N THR A 155 16.92 -33.99 -0.89
CA THR A 155 16.36 -35.26 -1.37
C THR A 155 15.89 -36.15 -0.23
N VAL A 156 14.87 -36.94 -0.50
CA VAL A 156 14.35 -37.97 0.41
C VAL A 156 14.51 -39.34 -0.24
N ARG A 157 15.26 -40.23 0.44
CA ARG A 157 15.62 -41.56 -0.08
C ARG A 157 14.73 -42.69 0.41
N SER A 158 14.22 -42.60 1.63
CA SER A 158 13.28 -43.60 2.17
C SER A 158 12.24 -42.96 3.07
N LEU A 159 11.00 -43.42 2.90
CA LEU A 159 9.82 -42.98 3.66
C LEU A 159 9.10 -44.21 4.23
N MET A 160 8.94 -44.25 5.54
CA MET A 160 8.17 -45.30 6.21
C MET A 160 7.12 -44.68 7.13
N PHE A 161 5.87 -44.70 6.68
CA PHE A 161 4.74 -44.15 7.45
C PHE A 161 4.26 -45.13 8.52
N ALA A 162 3.96 -44.60 9.71
CA ALA A 162 3.33 -45.32 10.80
C ALA A 162 1.81 -45.21 10.68
N GLN A 163 1.15 -46.36 10.49
CA GLN A 163 -0.31 -46.47 10.30
C GLN A 163 -0.83 -45.54 9.18
N PRO A 164 -0.34 -45.68 7.93
CA PRO A 164 -0.78 -44.84 6.83
C PRO A 164 -2.27 -45.06 6.51
N GLY A 165 -3.02 -43.96 6.39
CA GLY A 165 -4.32 -43.93 5.73
C GLY A 165 -4.19 -43.81 4.22
N ASP A 166 -5.32 -43.60 3.53
CA ASP A 166 -5.38 -43.53 2.06
C ASP A 166 -4.70 -42.26 1.49
N GLU A 167 -4.50 -41.23 2.32
CA GLU A 167 -3.88 -39.93 1.96
C GLU A 167 -2.58 -39.69 2.75
N ALA A 168 -1.84 -40.76 3.09
CA ALA A 168 -0.60 -40.62 3.84
C ALA A 168 0.47 -39.86 3.04
N GLY A 169 1.02 -38.79 3.61
CA GLY A 169 2.06 -37.96 3.00
C GLY A 169 2.80 -37.11 4.02
N ILE A 170 3.94 -36.54 3.61
CA ILE A 170 4.63 -35.48 4.33
C ILE A 170 4.78 -34.29 3.40
N ARG A 171 4.33 -33.12 3.85
CA ARG A 171 4.44 -31.87 3.12
C ARG A 171 5.54 -31.02 3.73
N PHE A 172 6.41 -30.48 2.90
CA PHE A 172 7.41 -29.48 3.29
C PHE A 172 6.95 -28.09 2.82
N PHE A 173 7.28 -27.06 3.60
CA PHE A 173 6.88 -25.67 3.33
C PHE A 173 8.08 -24.72 3.37
N TRP A 174 8.02 -23.64 2.59
CA TRP A 174 9.00 -22.55 2.61
C TRP A 174 8.39 -21.25 2.03
N GLY A 175 9.10 -20.12 2.13
CA GLY A 175 8.80 -18.89 1.38
C GLY A 175 7.95 -17.83 2.10
N SER A 176 7.49 -18.08 3.32
CA SER A 176 6.71 -17.11 4.12
C SER A 176 7.28 -16.92 5.52
N GLU A 177 6.84 -15.88 6.24
CA GLU A 177 7.28 -15.62 7.62
C GLU A 177 6.93 -16.76 8.59
N GLU A 178 5.80 -17.46 8.40
CA GLU A 178 5.44 -18.64 9.22
C GLU A 178 6.18 -19.91 8.78
N HIS A 179 6.53 -20.01 7.49
CA HIS A 179 7.29 -21.13 6.93
C HIS A 179 8.68 -20.69 6.46
N ASP A 180 9.50 -20.20 7.40
CA ASP A 180 10.79 -19.57 7.16
C ASP A 180 11.94 -20.56 6.88
N ALA A 181 11.77 -21.52 5.96
CA ALA A 181 12.82 -22.50 5.66
C ALA A 181 14.13 -21.82 5.24
N HIS A 182 15.24 -22.18 5.89
CA HIS A 182 16.53 -21.51 5.72
C HIS A 182 17.74 -22.41 5.95
N VAL A 183 18.90 -21.94 5.50
CA VAL A 183 20.21 -22.46 5.95
C VAL A 183 20.97 -21.38 6.72
N SER A 184 21.35 -21.68 7.97
CA SER A 184 22.25 -20.85 8.75
C SER A 184 23.69 -21.16 8.39
N MET A 185 24.42 -20.17 7.86
CA MET A 185 25.77 -20.35 7.34
C MET A 185 26.71 -19.19 7.67
N ARG A 186 28.01 -19.43 7.49
CA ARG A 186 29.07 -18.43 7.63
C ARG A 186 29.77 -18.20 6.31
N PHE A 187 29.54 -17.04 5.70
CA PHE A 187 29.98 -16.74 4.35
C PHE A 187 30.19 -15.22 4.15
N PRO A 188 31.04 -14.76 3.20
CA PRO A 188 31.18 -13.33 2.91
C PRO A 188 29.88 -12.76 2.32
N LEU A 189 29.23 -11.83 3.03
CA LEU A 189 27.94 -11.24 2.64
C LEU A 189 28.08 -9.84 2.02
N VAL A 190 28.74 -8.92 2.73
CA VAL A 190 28.90 -7.51 2.32
C VAL A 190 30.22 -6.95 2.84
N ASP A 191 30.88 -6.13 2.03
CA ASP A 191 31.98 -5.26 2.41
C ASP A 191 31.50 -3.82 2.49
N ILE A 192 31.93 -3.09 3.52
CA ILE A 192 31.44 -1.75 3.81
C ILE A 192 32.61 -0.77 3.87
N GLU A 193 32.62 0.18 2.95
CA GLU A 193 33.60 1.27 2.88
C GLU A 193 32.93 2.62 3.14
N MET A 194 33.18 3.24 4.30
CA MET A 194 32.77 4.62 4.57
C MET A 194 33.76 5.57 3.88
N LYS A 195 33.34 6.36 2.88
CA LYS A 195 34.19 7.31 2.14
C LYS A 195 34.40 8.62 2.92
N ASP A 196 35.26 9.50 2.42
CA ASP A 196 35.43 10.84 3.02
C ASP A 196 34.13 11.66 2.91
N ALA A 197 33.85 12.44 3.95
CA ALA A 197 32.65 13.27 4.03
C ALA A 197 32.80 14.54 3.16
N SER A 198 31.71 14.99 2.56
CA SER A 198 31.66 16.26 1.84
C SER A 198 30.85 17.29 2.62
N VAL A 199 31.28 18.55 2.63
CA VAL A 199 30.60 19.63 3.36
C VAL A 199 30.06 20.68 2.39
N LEU A 200 28.82 21.09 2.62
CA LEU A 200 28.17 22.22 1.95
C LEU A 200 27.56 23.14 3.01
N GLY A 201 28.18 24.29 3.26
CA GLY A 201 27.73 25.18 4.32
C GLY A 201 27.68 24.48 5.70
N ARG A 202 26.47 24.07 6.13
CA ARG A 202 26.22 23.33 7.38
C ARG A 202 25.68 21.91 7.16
N LEU A 203 25.54 21.46 5.92
CA LEU A 203 25.17 20.10 5.57
C LEU A 203 26.45 19.29 5.35
N VAL A 204 26.46 18.06 5.88
CA VAL A 204 27.56 17.11 5.72
C VAL A 204 26.99 15.84 5.10
N TYR A 205 27.66 15.35 4.06
CA TYR A 205 27.29 14.16 3.32
C TYR A 205 28.27 13.05 3.64
N PHE A 206 27.75 11.90 4.05
CA PHE A 206 28.52 10.70 4.42
C PHE A 206 28.23 9.58 3.41
N PRO A 207 29.02 9.47 2.33
CA PRO A 207 28.91 8.39 1.37
C PRO A 207 29.47 7.09 1.95
N ILE A 208 28.71 6.00 1.84
CA ILE A 208 29.05 4.67 2.31
C ILE A 208 28.83 3.70 1.14
N VAL A 209 29.87 2.97 0.75
CA VAL A 209 29.79 1.96 -0.30
C VAL A 209 29.56 0.60 0.34
N LEU A 210 28.49 -0.06 -0.10
CA LEU A 210 28.19 -1.44 0.20
C LEU A 210 28.53 -2.27 -1.04
N THR A 211 29.54 -3.13 -0.94
CA THR A 211 29.90 -4.08 -1.99
C THR A 211 29.38 -5.44 -1.59
N SER A 212 28.53 -6.04 -2.43
CA SER A 212 27.80 -7.26 -2.10
C SER A 212 27.54 -8.08 -3.36
N GLY A 213 27.39 -9.39 -3.19
CA GLY A 213 26.92 -10.27 -4.26
C GLY A 213 25.44 -10.13 -4.60
N PHE A 214 24.72 -9.30 -3.85
CA PHE A 214 23.31 -8.97 -4.05
C PHE A 214 23.15 -7.54 -4.59
N ASP A 215 24.21 -6.93 -5.13
CA ASP A 215 24.20 -5.59 -5.73
C ASP A 215 23.49 -4.54 -4.87
N ASP A 216 22.51 -3.84 -5.43
CA ASP A 216 21.72 -2.80 -4.78
C ASP A 216 20.68 -3.34 -3.79
N ARG A 217 20.24 -4.60 -3.96
CA ARG A 217 19.35 -5.28 -3.00
C ARG A 217 19.95 -5.36 -1.60
N MET A 218 21.27 -5.33 -1.46
CA MET A 218 21.92 -5.24 -0.14
C MET A 218 21.51 -3.99 0.65
N TRP A 219 21.12 -2.90 0.00
CA TRP A 219 20.52 -1.75 0.67
C TRP A 219 19.00 -1.83 0.67
N SER A 220 18.35 -2.06 -0.48
CA SER A 220 16.89 -1.97 -0.56
C SER A 220 16.14 -3.07 0.20
N GLY A 221 16.71 -4.28 0.31
CA GLY A 221 16.16 -5.38 1.10
C GLY A 221 16.61 -5.38 2.57
N SER A 222 17.27 -4.32 3.04
CA SER A 222 17.84 -4.24 4.39
C SER A 222 17.41 -2.96 5.10
N THR A 223 17.34 -3.00 6.43
CA THR A 223 17.18 -1.78 7.24
C THR A 223 18.55 -1.23 7.61
N GLY A 224 18.84 0.03 7.27
CA GLY A 224 20.13 0.65 7.59
C GLY A 224 20.02 2.10 8.04
N GLY A 225 21.08 2.59 8.68
CA GLY A 225 21.11 3.94 9.24
C GLY A 225 22.51 4.40 9.64
N ILE A 226 22.60 5.68 10.03
CA ILE A 226 23.79 6.21 10.69
C ILE A 226 23.44 6.91 11.99
N ALA A 227 24.36 6.85 12.94
CA ALA A 227 24.41 7.69 14.12
C ALA A 227 25.63 8.60 14.05
N VAL A 228 25.41 9.90 14.14
CA VAL A 228 26.48 10.91 14.22
C VAL A 228 26.62 11.34 15.67
N GLN A 229 27.78 11.10 16.29
CA GLN A 229 28.01 11.42 17.72
C GLN A 229 26.98 10.79 18.68
N ASN A 230 26.53 9.56 18.39
CA ASN A 230 25.45 8.84 19.09
C ASN A 230 24.05 9.47 18.95
N ALA A 231 23.83 10.31 17.94
CA ALA A 231 22.50 10.78 17.56
C ALA A 231 22.14 10.22 16.18
N ASP A 232 21.03 9.49 16.11
CA ASP A 232 20.55 8.91 14.85
C ASP A 232 20.18 10.00 13.85
N VAL A 233 20.53 9.78 12.59
CA VAL A 233 20.13 10.65 11.48
C VAL A 233 18.83 10.13 10.91
N SER A 234 17.79 10.94 10.95
CA SER A 234 16.45 10.56 10.49
C SER A 234 16.19 10.82 9.01
N GLN A 235 17.12 11.47 8.31
CA GLN A 235 16.96 11.78 6.89
C GLN A 235 17.18 10.53 6.06
N MET A 236 16.28 10.28 5.10
CA MET A 236 16.44 9.18 4.15
C MET A 236 17.75 9.36 3.38
N PRO A 237 18.59 8.33 3.30
CA PRO A 237 19.81 8.42 2.53
C PRO A 237 19.52 8.37 1.04
N ILE A 238 20.53 8.72 0.27
CA ILE A 238 20.50 8.71 -1.19
C ILE A 238 21.25 7.48 -1.66
N ALA A 239 20.56 6.52 -2.26
CA ALA A 239 21.16 5.30 -2.76
C ALA A 239 21.45 5.40 -4.26
N THR A 240 22.63 4.98 -4.68
CA THR A 240 23.09 5.07 -6.08
C THR A 240 23.76 3.75 -6.47
N GLY A 241 23.30 3.11 -7.54
CA GLY A 241 23.85 1.84 -8.01
C GLY A 241 25.31 1.96 -8.46
N LEU A 242 26.10 0.92 -8.16
CA LEU A 242 27.47 0.71 -8.61
C LEU A 242 27.58 -0.65 -9.32
N ASP A 243 28.65 -0.88 -10.07
CA ASP A 243 28.84 -2.14 -10.81
C ASP A 243 28.92 -3.41 -9.92
N ASN A 244 29.21 -3.24 -8.62
CA ASN A 244 29.39 -4.32 -7.64
C ASN A 244 28.72 -4.02 -6.29
N GLY A 245 27.62 -3.26 -6.29
CA GLY A 245 26.96 -2.85 -5.06
C GLY A 245 26.23 -1.51 -5.15
N VAL A 246 26.23 -0.77 -4.05
CA VAL A 246 25.50 0.50 -3.92
C VAL A 246 26.26 1.50 -3.06
N GLU A 247 26.24 2.77 -3.48
CA GLU A 247 26.68 3.90 -2.66
C GLU A 247 25.46 4.54 -2.00
N VAL A 248 25.44 4.52 -0.67
CA VAL A 248 24.39 5.09 0.17
C VAL A 248 24.96 6.32 0.86
N THR A 249 24.40 7.50 0.56
CA THR A 249 24.88 8.78 1.10
C THR A 249 23.88 9.34 2.09
N PHE A 250 24.31 9.45 3.34
CA PHE A 250 23.51 10.08 4.40
C PHE A 250 23.79 11.57 4.49
N VAL A 251 22.76 12.34 4.79
CA VAL A 251 22.86 13.79 4.98
C VAL A 251 22.70 14.12 6.45
N TRP A 252 23.58 14.95 6.98
CA TRP A 252 23.53 15.42 8.37
C TRP A 252 23.65 16.93 8.44
N GLU A 253 22.68 17.56 9.10
CA GLU A 253 22.74 19.00 9.38
C GLU A 253 23.50 19.26 10.70
N VAL A 254 24.58 20.03 10.60
CA VAL A 254 25.42 20.34 11.76
C VAL A 254 24.69 21.31 12.70
N PRO A 255 24.51 20.98 14.00
CA PRO A 255 23.85 21.86 14.97
C PRO A 255 24.54 23.21 15.09
N GLU A 256 23.78 24.33 15.14
CA GLU A 256 24.30 25.71 15.14
C GLU A 256 25.41 25.98 16.17
N THR A 257 25.42 25.23 17.28
CA THR A 257 26.40 25.35 18.37
C THR A 257 27.75 24.67 18.11
N SER A 258 27.89 23.90 17.01
CA SER A 258 29.11 23.19 16.66
C SER A 258 29.98 24.01 15.70
N GLU A 259 31.29 24.08 15.98
CA GLU A 259 32.32 24.73 15.14
C GLU A 259 33.00 23.73 14.16
N GLY A 260 32.54 22.48 14.11
CA GLY A 260 33.18 21.40 13.33
C GLY A 260 34.25 20.66 14.14
N GLY A 261 35.09 19.90 13.45
CA GLY A 261 36.16 19.08 14.02
C GLY A 261 35.93 17.58 13.83
N SER A 262 36.47 16.78 14.74
CA SER A 262 36.42 15.32 14.69
C SER A 262 35.01 14.80 15.00
N VAL A 263 34.36 14.22 14.00
CA VAL A 263 33.01 13.67 14.04
C VAL A 263 33.06 12.16 13.86
N ARG A 264 32.64 11.42 14.89
CA ARG A 264 32.45 9.96 14.78
C ARG A 264 31.08 9.66 14.16
N VAL A 265 31.08 8.84 13.13
CA VAL A 265 29.88 8.31 12.47
C VAL A 265 29.90 6.80 12.63
N ASP A 266 28.80 6.26 13.13
CA ASP A 266 28.56 4.83 13.28
C ASP A 266 27.46 4.44 12.28
N PHE A 267 27.74 3.51 11.38
CA PHE A 267 26.79 2.98 10.40
C PHE A 267 26.34 1.59 10.82
N ASN A 268 25.07 1.28 10.55
CA ASN A 268 24.52 -0.06 10.73
C ASN A 268 23.70 -0.52 9.53
N LEU A 269 23.76 -1.82 9.26
CA LEU A 269 22.95 -2.53 8.27
C LEU A 269 22.35 -3.80 8.90
N ILE A 270 21.07 -4.02 8.66
CA ILE A 270 20.29 -5.15 9.21
C ILE A 270 19.51 -5.80 8.06
N PRO A 271 20.07 -6.83 7.40
CA PRO A 271 19.37 -7.58 6.35
C PRO A 271 18.29 -8.54 6.86
N GLN A 272 18.43 -9.00 8.11
CA GLN A 272 17.54 -9.96 8.73
C GLN A 272 17.59 -9.82 10.25
N SER A 273 16.55 -10.28 10.93
CA SER A 273 16.48 -10.36 12.38
C SER A 273 17.66 -11.18 12.91
N GLY A 274 18.37 -10.62 13.89
CA GLY A 274 19.56 -11.26 14.47
C GLY A 274 20.90 -10.98 13.77
N LEU A 275 20.90 -10.42 12.55
CA LEU A 275 22.12 -9.97 11.87
C LEU A 275 22.20 -8.44 11.86
N ARG A 276 23.10 -7.88 12.68
CA ARG A 276 23.43 -6.45 12.66
C ARG A 276 24.90 -6.27 12.33
N ILE A 277 25.17 -5.56 11.24
CA ILE A 277 26.50 -5.26 10.75
C ILE A 277 26.78 -3.79 11.07
N ASP A 278 27.78 -3.52 11.91
CA ASP A 278 28.15 -2.16 12.30
C ASP A 278 29.56 -1.81 11.78
N THR A 279 29.74 -0.59 11.31
CA THR A 279 31.06 -0.01 11.03
C THR A 279 31.14 1.42 11.59
N SER A 280 32.33 1.92 11.86
CA SER A 280 32.48 3.28 12.35
C SER A 280 33.71 3.96 11.76
N ARG A 281 33.57 5.24 11.44
CA ARG A 281 34.66 6.09 10.94
C ARG A 281 34.61 7.45 11.62
N THR A 282 35.79 7.99 11.91
CA THR A 282 35.93 9.36 12.39
C THR A 282 36.33 10.28 11.24
N HIS A 283 35.53 11.30 10.98
CA HIS A 283 35.73 12.30 9.93
C HIS A 283 36.20 13.63 10.54
N GLU A 284 37.06 14.35 9.84
CA GLU A 284 37.40 15.73 10.20
C GLU A 284 36.55 16.70 9.37
N ILE A 285 35.61 17.38 10.01
CA ILE A 285 34.62 18.25 9.35
C ILE A 285 34.98 19.72 9.55
N THR A 286 35.16 20.45 8.45
CA THR A 286 35.35 21.92 8.47
C THR A 286 34.09 22.61 7.94
N ILE A 287 33.38 23.33 8.80
CA ILE A 287 32.11 24.00 8.46
C ILE A 287 32.38 25.25 7.62
N GLY A 288 31.59 25.47 6.57
CA GLY A 288 31.63 26.69 5.76
C GLY A 288 32.68 26.71 4.64
N GLU A 289 33.41 25.60 4.42
CA GLU A 289 34.10 25.34 3.16
C GLU A 289 33.23 24.43 2.30
N ASP A 290 32.92 24.87 1.08
CA ASP A 290 32.29 24.02 0.07
C ASP A 290 33.39 23.16 -0.54
N THR A 291 33.50 21.91 -0.09
CA THR A 291 34.53 20.98 -0.57
C THR A 291 34.19 20.38 -1.93
N GLY A 292 32.99 20.65 -2.45
CA GLY A 292 32.53 20.25 -3.78
C GLY A 292 32.75 21.33 -4.84
N ASN A 293 33.19 20.93 -6.04
CA ASN A 293 33.52 21.84 -7.15
C ASN A 293 32.29 22.62 -7.72
N THR A 294 31.09 22.38 -7.17
CA THR A 294 29.80 22.90 -7.62
C THR A 294 28.90 23.43 -6.48
N GLY A 295 29.42 23.64 -5.27
CA GLY A 295 28.59 24.16 -4.17
C GLY A 295 27.61 23.13 -3.61
N GLY A 296 28.07 21.89 -3.46
CA GLY A 296 27.32 20.79 -2.83
C GLY A 296 27.86 19.40 -3.17
N TRP A 297 27.51 18.39 -2.36
CA TRP A 297 27.57 17.00 -2.84
C TRP A 297 26.34 16.74 -3.71
N TYR A 298 26.56 16.10 -4.85
CA TYR A 298 25.52 15.74 -5.81
C TYR A 298 25.85 14.35 -6.37
N PRO A 299 24.87 13.44 -6.52
CA PRO A 299 25.14 12.09 -7.02
C PRO A 299 25.76 12.12 -8.41
N ALA A 300 26.88 11.42 -8.59
CA ALA A 300 27.55 11.33 -9.88
C ALA A 300 26.82 10.41 -10.87
N ASN A 301 26.09 9.42 -10.35
CA ASN A 301 25.31 8.45 -11.13
C ASN A 301 23.82 8.55 -10.77
N GLU A 302 22.99 7.89 -11.57
CA GLU A 302 21.54 7.86 -11.40
C GLU A 302 21.15 7.22 -10.05
N PRO A 303 20.39 7.94 -9.20
CA PRO A 303 19.87 7.39 -7.95
C PRO A 303 18.98 6.18 -8.21
N LEU A 304 18.96 5.25 -7.25
CA LEU A 304 18.02 4.16 -7.23
C LEU A 304 16.59 4.68 -7.04
N ARG A 305 15.62 3.95 -7.60
CA ARG A 305 14.19 4.22 -7.44
C ARG A 305 13.56 3.39 -6.31
N THR A 306 14.26 2.34 -5.86
CA THR A 306 13.83 1.39 -4.84
C THR A 306 14.23 1.87 -3.44
N GLY A 307 13.48 1.44 -2.41
CA GLY A 307 13.84 1.64 -1.00
C GLY A 307 13.15 2.81 -0.28
N GLY A 308 11.82 2.93 -0.40
CA GLY A 308 10.99 3.77 0.48
C GLY A 308 10.41 5.03 -0.19
N SER A 309 9.64 4.88 -1.27
CA SER A 309 8.85 5.98 -1.82
C SER A 309 7.38 5.79 -1.45
N SER A 310 6.71 6.85 -1.00
CA SER A 310 5.25 6.87 -0.88
C SER A 310 4.62 7.37 -2.17
N LEU A 311 3.41 6.89 -2.48
CA LEU A 311 2.60 7.27 -3.62
C LEU A 311 1.20 7.62 -3.17
N GLU A 312 0.76 8.84 -3.42
CA GLU A 312 -0.63 9.28 -3.27
C GLU A 312 -1.21 9.56 -4.66
N LEU A 313 -2.31 8.89 -4.98
CA LEU A 313 -3.05 9.06 -6.22
C LEU A 313 -4.42 9.67 -5.93
N ASP A 314 -4.62 10.90 -6.39
CA ASP A 314 -5.91 11.60 -6.35
C ASP A 314 -6.49 11.72 -7.77
N ILE A 315 -7.72 11.23 -7.95
CA ILE A 315 -8.45 11.29 -9.21
C ILE A 315 -9.75 12.05 -9.00
N GLU A 316 -9.86 13.24 -9.62
CA GLU A 316 -11.12 13.97 -9.73
C GLU A 316 -11.70 13.87 -11.15
N ALA A 317 -12.85 13.21 -11.29
CA ALA A 317 -13.54 13.07 -12.56
C ALA A 317 -14.93 13.74 -12.55
N LYS A 318 -15.32 14.29 -13.70
CA LYS A 318 -16.61 14.94 -13.90
C LYS A 318 -17.30 14.46 -15.17
N TRP A 319 -18.51 13.93 -15.00
CA TRP A 319 -19.37 13.45 -16.07
C TRP A 319 -20.45 14.47 -16.44
N ASP A 320 -20.46 14.93 -17.70
CA ASP A 320 -21.42 15.92 -18.21
C ASP A 320 -22.51 15.36 -19.14
N GLY A 321 -22.47 14.06 -19.46
CA GLY A 321 -23.40 13.38 -20.38
C GLY A 321 -22.79 13.03 -21.73
N TYR A 322 -21.69 13.67 -22.11
CA TYR A 322 -21.00 13.48 -23.39
C TYR A 322 -19.48 13.29 -23.24
N LYS A 323 -18.91 13.87 -22.18
CA LYS A 323 -17.49 13.95 -21.93
C LYS A 323 -17.21 13.69 -20.46
N ILE A 324 -16.09 13.05 -20.21
CA ILE A 324 -15.48 12.95 -18.89
C ILE A 324 -14.31 13.93 -18.87
N ASP A 325 -14.41 14.94 -18.02
CA ASP A 325 -13.26 15.77 -17.64
C ASP A 325 -12.58 15.09 -16.46
N ARG A 326 -11.25 14.98 -16.49
CA ARG A 326 -10.50 14.21 -15.49
C ARG A 326 -9.23 14.95 -15.11
N GLU A 327 -9.04 15.15 -13.83
CA GLU A 327 -7.84 15.67 -13.20
C GLU A 327 -7.24 14.54 -12.38
N VAL A 328 -5.97 14.26 -12.61
CA VAL A 328 -5.21 13.22 -11.89
C VAL A 328 -4.02 13.89 -11.26
N ILE A 329 -3.86 13.73 -9.95
CA ILE A 329 -2.71 14.22 -9.19
C ILE A 329 -1.95 12.99 -8.70
N ILE A 330 -0.71 12.87 -9.15
CA ILE A 330 0.21 11.82 -8.73
C ILE A 330 1.26 12.48 -7.84
N SER A 331 1.20 12.21 -6.55
CA SER A 331 2.10 12.78 -5.54
C SER A 331 3.02 11.68 -5.02
N PHE A 332 4.33 11.93 -5.02
CA PHE A 332 5.30 10.97 -4.51
C PHE A 332 6.55 11.61 -3.93
N ASP A 333 7.16 10.94 -2.97
CA ASP A 333 8.35 11.40 -2.28
C ASP A 333 9.48 10.33 -2.28
N GLY A 334 10.45 10.45 -1.37
CA GLY A 334 11.46 9.40 -1.16
C GLY A 334 12.44 9.23 -2.33
N ALA A 335 12.80 7.99 -2.63
CA ALA A 335 13.77 7.64 -3.67
C ALA A 335 13.31 8.06 -5.07
N MET A 336 12.01 7.92 -5.37
CA MET A 336 11.45 8.30 -6.67
C MET A 336 11.54 9.80 -6.94
N SER A 337 11.31 10.63 -5.92
CA SER A 337 11.45 12.08 -6.04
C SER A 337 12.91 12.51 -6.27
N GLN A 338 13.86 11.86 -5.60
CA GLN A 338 15.30 12.06 -5.82
C GLN A 338 15.69 11.69 -7.25
N TRP A 339 15.25 10.52 -7.73
CA TRP A 339 15.48 10.06 -9.10
C TRP A 339 14.94 11.06 -10.13
N MET A 340 13.72 11.59 -9.91
CA MET A 340 13.11 12.59 -10.80
C MET A 340 13.90 13.90 -10.83
N ARG A 341 14.30 14.42 -9.66
CA ARG A 341 15.11 15.64 -9.56
C ARG A 341 16.46 15.49 -10.25
N TRP A 342 17.13 14.37 -10.01
CA TRP A 342 18.43 14.09 -10.62
C TRP A 342 18.32 13.97 -12.14
N GLY A 343 17.31 13.23 -12.61
CA GLY A 343 17.09 13.00 -14.03
C GLY A 343 16.82 14.25 -14.85
N LEU A 344 16.04 15.19 -14.28
CA LEU A 344 15.76 16.49 -14.89
C LEU A 344 17.02 17.34 -15.04
N ASP A 345 17.83 17.45 -13.99
CA ASP A 345 19.10 18.21 -13.99
C ASP A 345 20.17 17.56 -14.90
N ASN A 346 20.03 16.27 -15.20
CA ASN A 346 20.93 15.51 -16.08
C ASN A 346 20.41 15.36 -17.53
N ILE A 347 19.41 16.16 -17.96
CA ILE A 347 18.92 16.11 -19.34
C ILE A 347 20.05 16.38 -20.34
N GLY A 348 20.23 15.43 -21.27
CA GLY A 348 21.27 15.50 -22.30
C GLY A 348 22.62 14.92 -21.88
N ASN A 349 22.69 14.29 -20.70
CA ASN A 349 23.85 13.54 -20.29
C ASN A 349 24.02 12.27 -21.17
N GLN A 350 25.15 12.16 -21.86
CA GLN A 350 25.43 11.05 -22.78
C GLN A 350 26.08 9.84 -22.09
N SER A 351 26.49 9.96 -20.82
CA SER A 351 27.07 8.85 -20.05
C SER A 351 26.04 8.03 -19.30
N LEU A 352 24.75 8.32 -19.46
CA LEU A 352 23.67 7.53 -18.87
C LEU A 352 23.70 6.07 -19.37
N SER A 353 23.36 5.15 -18.47
CA SER A 353 23.28 3.71 -18.76
C SER A 353 22.31 3.43 -19.91
N SER A 354 22.41 2.27 -20.57
CA SER A 354 21.44 1.88 -21.61
C SER A 354 20.01 1.76 -21.11
N ASN A 355 19.84 1.53 -19.82
CA ASN A 355 18.56 1.23 -19.19
C ASN A 355 17.90 2.48 -18.58
N SER A 356 18.65 3.59 -18.47
CA SER A 356 18.15 4.87 -17.96
C SER A 356 17.01 5.43 -18.82
N TRP A 357 15.87 5.70 -18.20
CA TRP A 357 14.70 6.28 -18.88
C TRP A 357 14.97 7.70 -19.40
N TRP A 358 15.78 8.48 -18.68
CA TRP A 358 16.09 9.89 -18.99
C TRP A 358 16.73 10.10 -20.36
N ARG A 359 17.28 9.04 -20.96
CA ARG A 359 17.77 9.04 -22.34
C ARG A 359 16.70 9.40 -23.37
N ASN A 360 15.42 9.19 -23.07
CA ASN A 360 14.31 9.58 -23.92
C ASN A 360 14.21 11.10 -24.11
N LEU A 361 14.76 11.89 -23.19
CA LEU A 361 14.79 13.36 -23.25
C LEU A 361 16.02 13.92 -23.97
N ASN A 362 16.93 13.07 -24.49
CA ASN A 362 18.14 13.55 -25.17
C ASN A 362 17.85 14.46 -26.37
N SER A 363 16.72 14.30 -27.06
CA SER A 363 16.32 15.20 -28.15
C SER A 363 15.96 16.61 -27.68
N TYR A 364 15.65 16.78 -26.40
CA TYR A 364 15.35 18.06 -25.77
C TYR A 364 16.59 18.71 -25.13
N SER A 365 17.77 18.05 -25.18
CA SER A 365 19.02 18.61 -24.64
C SER A 365 19.34 19.99 -25.20
N ASP A 366 19.07 20.26 -26.49
CA ASP A 366 19.32 21.57 -27.10
C ASP A 366 18.34 22.66 -26.63
N SER A 367 17.20 22.28 -26.04
CA SER A 367 16.24 23.22 -25.46
C SER A 367 16.60 23.67 -24.04
N VAL A 368 17.49 22.94 -23.36
CA VAL A 368 17.97 23.27 -22.01
C VAL A 368 19.29 24.05 -22.11
N PRO A 369 19.37 25.28 -21.56
CA PRO A 369 20.60 26.06 -21.50
C PRO A 369 21.73 25.34 -20.77
N SER A 370 22.98 25.56 -21.19
CA SER A 370 24.14 24.93 -20.54
C SER A 370 24.39 25.37 -19.10
N ALA A 371 23.77 26.47 -18.65
CA ALA A 371 23.87 26.95 -17.28
C ALA A 371 22.90 26.24 -16.33
N ASP A 372 21.82 25.68 -16.90
CA ASP A 372 20.75 25.02 -16.17
C ASP A 372 21.12 23.53 -15.96
N LYS A 373 21.87 22.94 -16.90
CA LYS A 373 22.32 21.54 -16.80
C LYS A 373 23.34 21.30 -15.68
N HIS A 374 23.18 20.21 -14.94
CA HIS A 374 24.10 19.69 -13.93
C HIS A 374 24.48 20.73 -12.86
N ASN A 375 23.53 21.56 -12.46
CA ASN A 375 23.71 22.54 -11.40
C ASN A 375 23.15 22.06 -10.04
N GLY A 376 22.60 20.84 -10.01
CA GLY A 376 22.07 20.18 -8.81
C GLY A 376 20.68 20.67 -8.41
N ARG A 377 19.97 21.34 -9.32
CA ARG A 377 18.63 21.88 -9.12
C ARG A 377 17.81 21.70 -10.38
N VAL A 378 16.50 21.55 -10.21
CA VAL A 378 15.57 21.50 -11.33
C VAL A 378 15.20 22.91 -11.78
N ASP A 379 15.50 23.23 -13.03
CA ASP A 379 15.20 24.51 -13.64
C ASP A 379 13.94 24.46 -14.52
N ASP A 380 13.33 25.63 -14.77
CA ASP A 380 12.10 25.73 -15.56
C ASP A 380 12.28 25.19 -17.00
N SER A 381 13.49 25.31 -17.56
CA SER A 381 13.81 24.81 -18.90
C SER A 381 13.76 23.28 -18.98
N GLU A 382 14.11 22.59 -17.90
CA GLU A 382 14.10 21.12 -17.77
C GLU A 382 12.69 20.59 -17.56
N LEU A 383 11.91 21.27 -16.70
CA LEU A 383 10.47 20.98 -16.53
C LEU A 383 9.72 21.13 -17.84
N LEU A 384 9.97 22.22 -18.59
CA LEU A 384 9.36 22.43 -19.90
C LEU A 384 9.77 21.36 -20.91
N ALA A 385 11.00 20.85 -20.84
CA ALA A 385 11.47 19.75 -21.68
C ALA A 385 10.70 18.46 -21.39
N LEU A 386 10.51 18.10 -20.11
CA LEU A 386 9.73 16.93 -19.72
C LEU A 386 8.26 17.09 -20.09
N GLN A 387 7.61 18.21 -19.70
CA GLN A 387 6.21 18.48 -20.04
C GLN A 387 5.97 18.45 -21.56
N GLY A 388 6.89 19.03 -22.35
CA GLY A 388 6.83 18.99 -23.81
C GLY A 388 7.05 17.59 -24.40
N HIS A 389 7.80 16.71 -23.71
CA HIS A 389 7.97 15.32 -24.11
C HIS A 389 6.70 14.50 -23.85
N LEU A 390 6.10 14.65 -22.66
CA LEU A 390 4.91 13.93 -22.24
C LEU A 390 3.67 14.33 -23.06
N THR A 391 3.46 15.63 -23.27
CA THR A 391 2.35 16.15 -24.09
C THR A 391 2.56 15.93 -25.59
N GLY A 392 3.81 15.71 -26.02
CA GLY A 392 4.15 15.53 -27.44
C GLY A 392 3.63 14.22 -28.06
N SER A 393 3.45 13.16 -27.25
CA SER A 393 2.90 11.88 -27.72
C SER A 393 2.33 11.05 -26.57
N ALA A 394 1.16 10.46 -26.80
CA ALA A 394 0.56 9.46 -25.93
C ALA A 394 1.50 8.28 -25.59
N SER A 395 2.41 7.91 -26.52
CA SER A 395 3.42 6.87 -26.26
C SER A 395 4.48 7.31 -25.25
N ASN A 396 4.83 8.60 -25.25
CA ASN A 396 5.86 9.14 -24.36
C ASN A 396 5.32 9.21 -22.94
N MET A 397 4.10 9.70 -22.77
CA MET A 397 3.39 9.69 -21.49
C MET A 397 3.27 8.28 -20.92
N ARG A 398 2.80 7.32 -21.74
CA ARG A 398 2.75 5.91 -21.33
C ARG A 398 4.13 5.38 -20.93
N SER A 399 5.17 5.68 -21.70
CA SER A 399 6.54 5.22 -21.38
C SER A 399 7.04 5.80 -20.06
N PHE A 400 6.77 7.07 -19.77
CA PHE A 400 7.19 7.71 -18.52
C PHE A 400 6.49 7.11 -17.30
N LEU A 401 5.16 7.05 -17.33
CA LEU A 401 4.39 6.51 -16.20
C LEU A 401 4.71 5.02 -16.03
N SER A 402 4.71 4.23 -17.10
CA SER A 402 4.85 2.77 -17.03
C SER A 402 6.28 2.28 -16.77
N ASN A 403 7.31 2.91 -17.36
CA ASN A 403 8.70 2.46 -17.20
C ASN A 403 9.52 3.34 -16.25
N GLY A 404 9.14 4.62 -16.11
CA GLY A 404 9.79 5.56 -15.20
C GLY A 404 9.25 5.39 -13.78
N LEU A 405 7.93 5.55 -13.61
CA LEU A 405 7.25 5.52 -12.31
C LEU A 405 6.62 4.16 -11.96
N SER A 406 6.67 3.16 -12.86
CA SER A 406 6.01 1.85 -12.65
C SER A 406 4.48 1.93 -12.46
N LEU A 407 3.83 2.85 -13.18
CA LEU A 407 2.39 3.10 -13.13
C LEU A 407 1.69 2.83 -14.48
N GLU A 408 0.55 2.13 -14.45
CA GLU A 408 -0.33 1.90 -15.59
C GLU A 408 -1.14 3.18 -15.89
N VAL A 409 -0.77 3.92 -16.93
CA VAL A 409 -1.46 5.18 -17.27
C VAL A 409 -2.93 4.93 -17.62
N GLU A 410 -3.27 3.83 -18.30
CA GLU A 410 -4.65 3.47 -18.63
C GLU A 410 -5.52 3.25 -17.40
N ALA A 411 -4.96 2.63 -16.36
CA ALA A 411 -5.65 2.38 -15.10
C ALA A 411 -5.95 3.70 -14.36
N ILE A 412 -5.06 4.68 -14.50
CA ILE A 412 -5.16 5.99 -13.85
C ILE A 412 -6.03 6.98 -14.62
N VAL A 413 -5.99 6.99 -15.96
CA VAL A 413 -6.77 7.94 -16.79
C VAL A 413 -8.10 7.35 -17.27
N GLY A 414 -8.29 6.03 -17.14
CA GLY A 414 -9.50 5.27 -17.45
C GLY A 414 -9.67 4.86 -18.92
N VAL A 415 -8.84 5.37 -19.83
CA VAL A 415 -8.87 5.06 -21.27
C VAL A 415 -7.45 4.99 -21.84
N ASN A 416 -7.32 4.53 -23.07
CA ASN A 416 -6.02 4.57 -23.75
C ASN A 416 -5.56 6.03 -23.92
N PRO A 417 -4.31 6.39 -23.57
CA PRO A 417 -3.70 7.69 -23.86
C PRO A 417 -3.90 8.25 -25.27
N ILE A 418 -4.10 7.41 -26.28
CA ILE A 418 -4.34 7.81 -27.67
C ILE A 418 -5.75 8.39 -27.88
N ASP A 419 -6.71 7.96 -27.06
CA ASP A 419 -8.11 8.36 -27.11
C ASP A 419 -8.40 9.61 -26.26
N LEU A 420 -7.38 10.11 -25.55
CA LEU A 420 -7.47 11.35 -24.79
C LEU A 420 -7.57 12.57 -25.72
N GLY A 421 -8.34 13.55 -25.26
CA GLY A 421 -8.42 14.87 -25.84
C GLY A 421 -7.19 15.73 -25.49
N PRO A 422 -7.34 17.07 -25.55
CA PRO A 422 -6.30 17.98 -25.07
C PRO A 422 -5.90 17.62 -23.64
N THR A 423 -4.62 17.36 -23.44
CA THR A 423 -4.03 16.97 -22.16
C THR A 423 -3.01 18.02 -21.76
N GLU A 424 -3.15 18.56 -20.55
CA GLU A 424 -2.21 19.47 -19.92
C GLU A 424 -1.51 18.72 -18.78
N ILE A 425 -0.19 18.86 -18.69
CA ILE A 425 0.63 18.19 -17.68
C ILE A 425 1.43 19.26 -16.96
N ILE A 426 1.21 19.37 -15.66
CA ILE A 426 1.88 20.30 -14.77
C ILE A 426 2.70 19.46 -13.79
N ILE A 427 3.92 19.90 -13.52
CA ILE A 427 4.83 19.23 -12.58
C ILE A 427 5.21 20.28 -11.55
N ASP A 428 4.87 20.04 -10.30
CA ASP A 428 5.29 20.84 -9.16
C ASP A 428 6.38 20.10 -8.38
N MET A 429 7.49 20.79 -8.12
CA MET A 429 8.62 20.24 -7.36
C MET A 429 8.43 20.42 -5.84
N GLY A 430 7.30 20.96 -5.39
CA GLY A 430 6.98 21.11 -3.98
C GLY A 430 7.87 22.15 -3.26
N GLY A 431 8.30 21.82 -2.04
CA GLY A 431 8.97 22.75 -1.13
C GLY A 431 10.37 23.23 -1.60
N THR A 432 11.03 22.46 -2.47
CA THR A 432 12.38 22.74 -2.94
C THR A 432 12.56 22.31 -4.39
N ARG A 433 13.51 22.94 -5.09
CA ARG A 433 13.95 22.52 -6.43
C ARG A 433 15.34 21.88 -6.41
N ALA A 434 16.01 21.92 -5.27
CA ALA A 434 17.28 21.23 -5.10
C ALA A 434 17.04 19.72 -4.99
N PHE A 435 18.12 18.95 -5.16
CA PHE A 435 18.12 17.53 -4.90
C PHE A 435 17.69 17.23 -3.45
N SER A 436 16.63 16.44 -3.29
CA SER A 436 15.97 16.13 -2.01
C SER A 436 14.98 14.96 -2.18
N ALA A 437 14.52 14.40 -1.07
CA ALA A 437 13.44 13.42 -1.02
C ALA A 437 12.05 14.06 -0.85
N ASP A 438 11.94 15.39 -0.99
CA ASP A 438 10.67 16.09 -0.79
C ASP A 438 9.68 15.76 -1.92
N ALA A 439 8.40 15.68 -1.55
CA ALA A 439 7.30 15.34 -2.45
C ALA A 439 7.26 16.17 -3.74
N ILE A 440 6.86 15.50 -4.83
CA ILE A 440 6.65 16.05 -6.17
C ILE A 440 5.23 15.70 -6.59
N ASP A 441 4.54 16.67 -7.19
CA ASP A 441 3.18 16.49 -7.69
C ASP A 441 3.18 16.55 -9.23
N ILE A 442 2.56 15.57 -9.86
CA ILE A 442 2.30 15.55 -11.31
C ILE A 442 0.79 15.65 -11.51
N VAL A 443 0.33 16.78 -12.04
CA VAL A 443 -1.08 17.02 -12.35
C VAL A 443 -1.31 16.79 -13.83
N ILE A 444 -2.20 15.86 -14.17
CA ILE A 444 -2.63 15.54 -15.53
C ILE A 444 -4.09 15.96 -15.66
N GLU A 445 -4.32 17.07 -16.36
CA GLU A 445 -5.66 17.50 -16.75
C GLU A 445 -5.97 16.98 -18.15
N THR A 446 -6.98 16.12 -18.27
CA THR A 446 -7.36 15.54 -19.54
C THR A 446 -8.87 15.39 -19.66
N SER A 447 -9.31 14.96 -20.84
CA SER A 447 -10.71 14.67 -21.05
C SER A 447 -10.94 13.79 -22.26
N TYR A 448 -12.00 13.01 -22.24
CA TYR A 448 -12.35 12.11 -23.34
C TYR A 448 -13.87 12.02 -23.52
N SER A 449 -14.30 11.74 -24.74
CA SER A 449 -15.72 11.55 -25.06
C SER A 449 -16.11 10.10 -24.89
N THR A 450 -17.29 9.85 -24.33
CA THR A 450 -17.86 8.51 -24.21
C THR A 450 -19.36 8.54 -24.51
N GLU A 451 -19.90 7.42 -25.01
CA GLU A 451 -21.33 7.27 -25.26
C GLU A 451 -22.06 6.78 -23.99
N SER A 452 -23.27 7.30 -23.75
CA SER A 452 -24.06 6.84 -22.62
C SER A 452 -24.44 5.37 -22.77
N GLY A 453 -24.33 4.60 -21.68
CA GLY A 453 -24.60 3.16 -21.66
C GLY A 453 -23.36 2.29 -21.84
N GLU A 454 -22.20 2.87 -22.16
CA GLU A 454 -20.92 2.15 -22.11
C GLU A 454 -20.38 2.10 -20.68
N ARG A 455 -19.71 1.00 -20.33
CA ARG A 455 -18.99 0.89 -19.07
C ARG A 455 -17.70 1.69 -19.17
N GLN A 456 -17.41 2.45 -18.12
CA GLN A 456 -16.23 3.29 -18.01
C GLN A 456 -15.46 2.89 -16.78
N VAL A 457 -14.13 2.80 -16.89
CA VAL A 457 -13.24 2.55 -15.77
C VAL A 457 -13.08 3.86 -15.01
N LEU A 458 -13.41 3.87 -13.72
CA LEU A 458 -12.98 4.96 -12.86
C LEU A 458 -11.52 4.74 -12.53
N VAL A 459 -11.17 3.66 -11.84
CA VAL A 459 -9.80 3.29 -11.49
C VAL A 459 -9.70 1.78 -11.42
N GLU A 460 -8.54 1.24 -11.74
CA GLU A 460 -8.18 -0.16 -11.58
C GLU A 460 -6.72 -0.25 -11.12
N THR A 461 -6.23 -1.46 -10.87
CA THR A 461 -4.84 -1.75 -10.47
C THR A 461 -3.85 -0.94 -11.29
N PHE A 462 -3.23 0.05 -10.66
CA PHE A 462 -2.39 1.04 -11.34
C PHE A 462 -0.90 0.89 -11.04
N VAL A 463 -0.54 0.26 -9.92
CA VAL A 463 0.84 -0.12 -9.63
C VAL A 463 1.16 -1.37 -10.44
N ARG A 464 2.30 -1.36 -11.14
CA ARG A 464 2.74 -2.51 -11.93
C ARG A 464 3.47 -3.50 -11.04
N SER A 465 3.11 -4.78 -11.15
CA SER A 465 3.88 -5.87 -10.56
C SER A 465 5.33 -5.84 -11.09
N SER A 466 6.31 -5.63 -10.21
CA SER A 466 7.73 -5.68 -10.55
C SER A 466 8.53 -6.40 -9.47
N LEU A 467 9.62 -7.06 -9.87
CA LEU A 467 10.58 -7.69 -8.94
C LEU A 467 11.33 -6.67 -8.05
N GLU A 468 11.24 -5.39 -8.42
CA GLU A 468 11.76 -4.27 -7.67
C GLU A 468 10.60 -3.57 -6.98
N GLU A 469 10.72 -3.37 -5.67
CA GLU A 469 9.74 -2.66 -4.86
C GLU A 469 10.03 -1.14 -4.93
N TYR A 470 9.23 -0.43 -5.73
CA TYR A 470 9.36 1.02 -5.91
C TYR A 470 8.54 1.82 -4.88
N TRP A 471 7.39 1.27 -4.49
CA TRP A 471 6.38 1.92 -3.66
C TRP A 471 6.19 1.13 -2.37
N THR A 472 6.41 1.76 -1.22
CA THR A 472 6.24 1.13 0.10
C THR A 472 4.92 1.49 0.76
N GLU A 473 4.36 2.65 0.39
CA GLU A 473 3.07 3.13 0.87
C GLU A 473 2.30 3.66 -0.35
N VAL A 474 1.06 3.20 -0.54
CA VAL A 474 0.20 3.61 -1.65
C VAL A 474 -1.16 4.06 -1.12
N ASP A 475 -1.53 5.30 -1.39
CA ASP A 475 -2.83 5.87 -1.03
C ASP A 475 -3.64 6.18 -2.30
N LEU A 476 -4.94 5.88 -2.26
CA LEU A 476 -5.87 6.13 -3.37
C LEU A 476 -7.09 6.93 -2.89
N ASP A 477 -7.24 8.15 -3.40
CA ASP A 477 -8.50 8.89 -3.40
C ASP A 477 -9.01 9.00 -4.84
N ALA A 478 -10.24 8.57 -5.07
CA ALA A 478 -10.84 8.71 -6.39
C ALA A 478 -12.31 9.11 -6.29
N GLU A 479 -12.64 10.18 -6.97
CA GLU A 479 -13.97 10.77 -6.99
C GLU A 479 -14.46 10.97 -8.41
N ILE A 480 -15.70 10.57 -8.68
CA ILE A 480 -16.42 10.98 -9.89
C ILE A 480 -17.74 11.64 -9.57
N ARG A 481 -17.98 12.82 -10.17
CA ARG A 481 -19.21 13.60 -10.02
C ARG A 481 -20.00 13.67 -11.33
N ALA A 482 -21.28 13.35 -11.30
CA ALA A 482 -22.19 13.66 -12.40
C ALA A 482 -22.88 15.01 -12.21
N THR A 483 -23.18 15.67 -13.34
CA THR A 483 -24.04 16.86 -13.33
C THR A 483 -25.49 16.54 -12.93
N MET A 484 -26.26 17.57 -12.56
CA MET A 484 -27.63 17.41 -12.06
C MET A 484 -28.61 16.69 -13.02
N LEU A 485 -28.31 16.70 -14.33
CA LEU A 485 -29.14 16.15 -15.40
C LEU A 485 -28.71 14.77 -15.88
N GLU A 486 -27.60 14.27 -15.34
CA GLU A 486 -27.02 12.98 -15.69
C GLU A 486 -27.00 12.05 -14.46
N ASP A 487 -26.74 10.77 -14.71
CA ASP A 487 -26.52 9.75 -13.69
C ASP A 487 -25.17 9.06 -13.88
N LEU A 488 -24.64 8.49 -12.80
CA LEU A 488 -23.48 7.60 -12.85
C LEU A 488 -23.89 6.14 -13.08
N GLY A 489 -25.17 5.84 -12.85
CA GLY A 489 -25.82 4.59 -13.21
C GLY A 489 -25.39 3.41 -12.32
N ALA A 490 -25.06 2.27 -12.93
CA ALA A 490 -24.67 1.07 -12.21
C ALA A 490 -23.17 1.08 -11.93
N VAL A 491 -22.78 0.72 -10.71
CA VAL A 491 -21.36 0.62 -10.28
C VAL A 491 -21.01 -0.86 -10.10
N SER A 492 -19.86 -1.25 -10.62
CA SER A 492 -19.24 -2.55 -10.43
C SER A 492 -17.89 -2.32 -9.77
N ALA A 493 -17.68 -2.89 -8.59
CA ALA A 493 -16.41 -2.83 -7.88
C ALA A 493 -15.97 -4.27 -7.60
N ASP A 494 -14.70 -4.55 -7.87
CA ASP A 494 -14.02 -5.79 -7.54
C ASP A 494 -12.93 -5.49 -6.53
N GLU A 495 -12.92 -6.24 -5.42
CA GLU A 495 -11.95 -6.18 -4.31
C GLU A 495 -11.72 -4.80 -3.64
N ILE A 496 -12.48 -3.76 -4.02
CA ILE A 496 -12.37 -2.40 -3.46
C ILE A 496 -13.70 -1.88 -2.88
N GLU A 497 -13.63 -1.21 -1.73
CA GLU A 497 -14.79 -0.55 -1.13
C GLU A 497 -15.02 0.83 -1.75
N TYR A 498 -16.30 1.17 -1.98
CA TYR A 498 -16.69 2.48 -2.53
C TYR A 498 -17.94 3.03 -1.82
N SER A 499 -18.06 4.36 -1.83
CA SER A 499 -19.26 5.07 -1.36
C SER A 499 -19.95 5.76 -2.54
N HIS A 500 -21.22 5.41 -2.76
CA HIS A 500 -22.05 6.06 -3.78
C HIS A 500 -23.13 6.92 -3.10
N ARG A 501 -23.15 8.21 -3.41
CA ARG A 501 -24.14 9.15 -2.87
C ARG A 501 -24.81 9.95 -3.97
N ARG A 502 -26.15 9.97 -3.93
CA ARG A 502 -26.97 10.79 -4.83
C ARG A 502 -27.74 11.84 -4.04
N TRP A 503 -27.40 13.10 -4.28
CA TRP A 503 -28.13 14.27 -3.81
C TRP A 503 -29.02 14.82 -4.94
N LEU A 504 -29.89 15.77 -4.61
CA LEU A 504 -30.82 16.39 -5.58
C LEU A 504 -30.14 17.03 -6.80
N ILE A 505 -28.88 17.47 -6.66
CA ILE A 505 -28.17 18.28 -7.65
C ILE A 505 -26.86 17.61 -8.09
N VAL A 506 -26.35 16.66 -7.30
CA VAL A 506 -25.03 16.05 -7.49
C VAL A 506 -25.13 14.56 -7.17
N GLU A 507 -24.55 13.74 -8.03
CA GLU A 507 -24.29 12.33 -7.76
C GLU A 507 -22.78 12.12 -7.75
N VAL A 508 -22.28 11.41 -6.74
CA VAL A 508 -20.85 11.21 -6.51
C VAL A 508 -20.57 9.76 -6.15
N ILE A 509 -19.53 9.19 -6.76
CA ILE A 509 -18.88 7.96 -6.29
C ILE A 509 -17.51 8.37 -5.74
N THR A 510 -17.21 7.92 -4.53
CA THR A 510 -15.95 8.20 -3.82
C THR A 510 -15.29 6.88 -3.42
N ILE A 511 -13.98 6.81 -3.58
CA ILE A 511 -13.08 5.78 -3.08
C ILE A 511 -12.07 6.50 -2.19
N ASP A 512 -11.84 5.96 -1.01
CA ASP A 512 -10.88 6.46 -0.02
C ASP A 512 -10.24 5.21 0.58
N GLN A 513 -9.05 4.86 0.09
CA GLN A 513 -8.29 3.68 0.48
C GLN A 513 -6.88 4.11 0.90
N PRO A 514 -6.66 4.32 2.21
CA PRO A 514 -5.32 4.50 2.73
C PRO A 514 -4.59 3.15 2.80
N GLU A 515 -3.27 3.16 2.66
CA GLU A 515 -2.41 1.96 2.78
C GLU A 515 -2.89 0.81 1.88
N LEU A 516 -3.18 1.13 0.62
CA LEU A 516 -3.56 0.16 -0.42
C LEU A 516 -2.40 -0.80 -0.68
N ASP A 517 -2.67 -2.08 -0.59
CA ASP A 517 -1.72 -3.12 -0.98
C ASP A 517 -1.36 -2.96 -2.47
N PRO A 518 -0.07 -2.74 -2.82
CA PRO A 518 0.37 -2.55 -4.20
C PRO A 518 0.15 -3.78 -5.10
N GLU A 519 -0.05 -4.97 -4.52
CA GLU A 519 -0.29 -6.22 -5.25
C GLU A 519 -1.77 -6.54 -5.45
N LEU A 520 -2.68 -5.79 -4.80
CA LEU A 520 -4.11 -6.01 -4.89
C LEU A 520 -4.63 -5.82 -6.32
N ASP A 521 -5.32 -6.83 -6.86
CA ASP A 521 -6.01 -6.72 -8.15
C ASP A 521 -7.44 -6.19 -7.96
N PHE A 522 -7.64 -4.89 -8.18
CA PHE A 522 -8.94 -4.25 -8.00
C PHE A 522 -9.40 -3.50 -9.25
N ARG A 523 -10.72 -3.33 -9.35
CA ARG A 523 -11.33 -2.64 -10.50
C ARG A 523 -12.65 -2.00 -10.16
N LEU A 524 -12.78 -0.69 -10.40
CA LEU A 524 -14.04 0.03 -10.28
C LEU A 524 -14.50 0.60 -11.63
N GLU A 525 -15.65 0.12 -12.08
CA GLU A 525 -16.35 0.59 -13.28
C GLU A 525 -17.69 1.22 -12.93
N PHE A 526 -18.09 2.24 -13.70
CA PHE A 526 -19.44 2.78 -13.68
C PHE A 526 -20.07 2.76 -15.08
N GLN A 527 -21.39 2.68 -15.14
CA GLN A 527 -22.15 2.61 -16.38
C GLN A 527 -23.30 3.62 -16.35
N PRO A 528 -23.09 4.84 -16.88
CA PRO A 528 -24.15 5.84 -17.01
C PRO A 528 -25.32 5.29 -17.82
N SER A 529 -26.57 5.56 -17.42
CA SER A 529 -27.72 4.95 -18.09
C SER A 529 -28.11 5.67 -19.38
N GLY A 530 -27.70 6.94 -19.53
CA GLY A 530 -28.12 7.81 -20.64
C GLY A 530 -29.61 8.18 -20.61
N ASN A 531 -30.32 7.81 -19.54
CA ASN A 531 -31.73 8.11 -19.39
C ASN A 531 -31.91 9.30 -18.47
N THR A 532 -32.32 10.44 -19.03
CA THR A 532 -32.63 11.67 -18.28
C THR A 532 -33.60 11.47 -17.12
N MET A 533 -34.52 10.48 -17.17
CA MET A 533 -35.40 10.15 -16.04
C MET A 533 -34.67 9.60 -14.81
N PHE A 534 -33.49 9.01 -15.01
CA PHE A 534 -32.66 8.42 -13.96
C PHE A 534 -31.61 9.39 -13.42
N SER A 535 -31.48 10.57 -14.02
CA SER A 535 -30.67 11.65 -13.46
C SER A 535 -31.06 12.02 -12.04
N SER A 536 -30.11 12.62 -11.33
CA SER A 536 -30.32 13.14 -9.98
C SER A 536 -31.57 14.01 -9.87
N LEU A 537 -31.66 15.09 -10.66
CA LEU A 537 -32.73 16.07 -10.52
C LEU A 537 -34.09 15.52 -10.97
N PHE A 538 -34.18 14.98 -12.19
CA PHE A 538 -35.46 14.48 -12.71
C PHE A 538 -35.94 13.27 -11.91
N GLY A 539 -35.03 12.39 -11.51
CA GLY A 539 -35.31 11.26 -10.65
C GLY A 539 -36.00 11.65 -9.36
N ALA A 540 -35.47 12.66 -8.66
CA ALA A 540 -36.09 13.20 -7.46
C ALA A 540 -37.44 13.85 -7.75
N MET A 541 -37.57 14.62 -8.84
CA MET A 541 -38.84 15.24 -9.23
C MET A 541 -39.93 14.19 -9.48
N PHE A 542 -39.61 13.08 -10.16
CA PHE A 542 -40.53 11.96 -10.37
C PHE A 542 -40.93 11.29 -9.06
N CYS A 543 -39.97 11.06 -8.16
CA CYS A 543 -40.26 10.49 -6.84
C CYS A 543 -41.25 11.36 -6.06
N VAL A 544 -41.02 12.68 -6.00
CA VAL A 544 -41.91 13.64 -5.33
C VAL A 544 -43.30 13.66 -6.00
N LEU A 545 -43.36 13.66 -7.33
CA LEU A 545 -44.61 13.66 -8.07
C LEU A 545 -45.44 12.40 -7.78
N ILE A 546 -44.84 11.22 -7.78
CA ILE A 546 -45.54 9.95 -7.50
C ILE A 546 -46.00 9.90 -6.03
N LEU A 547 -45.16 10.33 -5.07
CA LEU A 547 -45.55 10.42 -3.66
C LEU A 547 -46.71 11.41 -3.45
N SER A 548 -46.71 12.54 -4.15
CA SER A 548 -47.80 13.51 -4.09
C SER A 548 -49.12 12.94 -4.65
N LEU A 549 -49.05 12.16 -5.73
CA LEU A 549 -50.18 11.41 -6.28
C LEU A 549 -50.69 10.36 -5.29
N ALA A 550 -49.79 9.61 -4.66
CA ALA A 550 -50.13 8.61 -3.63
C ALA A 550 -50.86 9.26 -2.44
N LEU A 551 -50.36 10.41 -1.95
CA LEU A 551 -51.02 11.20 -0.90
C LEU A 551 -52.40 11.70 -1.34
N GLY A 552 -52.50 12.27 -2.55
CA GLY A 552 -53.77 12.77 -3.10
C GLY A 552 -54.81 11.66 -3.23
N LEU A 553 -54.42 10.49 -3.75
CA LEU A 553 -55.28 9.31 -3.84
C LEU A 553 -55.67 8.79 -2.46
N GLY A 554 -54.72 8.70 -1.53
CA GLY A 554 -54.97 8.26 -0.15
C GLY A 554 -55.97 9.15 0.56
N MET A 555 -55.83 10.47 0.46
CA MET A 555 -56.79 11.43 1.03
C MET A 555 -58.16 11.36 0.34
N SER A 556 -58.19 11.21 -1.00
CA SER A 556 -59.44 11.12 -1.76
C SER A 556 -60.25 9.87 -1.40
N LEU A 557 -59.59 8.72 -1.27
CA LEU A 557 -60.21 7.45 -0.90
C LEU A 557 -60.66 7.42 0.58
N THR A 558 -59.96 8.16 1.45
CA THR A 558 -60.27 8.24 2.88
C THR A 558 -61.20 9.40 3.25
N LYS A 559 -61.83 10.10 2.30
CA LYS A 559 -62.78 11.21 2.58
C LYS A 559 -63.87 10.92 3.63
N LYS A 560 -64.27 9.65 3.81
CA LYS A 560 -65.27 9.21 4.80
C LYS A 560 -64.70 8.27 5.88
N ARG A 561 -63.37 8.12 5.93
CA ARG A 561 -62.63 7.16 6.78
C ARG A 561 -61.42 7.84 7.43
N ALA A 562 -60.70 7.14 8.29
CA ALA A 562 -59.48 7.65 8.90
C ALA A 562 -58.34 7.68 7.87
N SER A 563 -57.77 8.87 7.60
CA SER A 563 -56.65 9.05 6.68
C SER A 563 -55.29 8.67 7.27
N VAL A 564 -55.19 8.57 8.60
CA VAL A 564 -53.92 8.34 9.32
C VAL A 564 -53.17 7.11 8.81
N PRO A 565 -53.77 5.89 8.68
CA PRO A 565 -53.01 4.72 8.26
C PRO A 565 -52.44 4.85 6.85
N ALA A 566 -53.21 5.40 5.90
CA ALA A 566 -52.76 5.62 4.53
C ALA A 566 -51.65 6.68 4.45
N LEU A 567 -51.70 7.70 5.32
CA LEU A 567 -50.66 8.73 5.38
C LEU A 567 -49.36 8.16 5.96
N VAL A 568 -49.43 7.35 7.04
CA VAL A 568 -48.26 6.69 7.61
C VAL A 568 -47.57 5.79 6.58
N THR A 569 -48.33 5.04 5.76
CA THR A 569 -47.73 4.18 4.73
C THR A 569 -46.98 4.97 3.65
N VAL A 570 -47.52 6.10 3.19
CA VAL A 570 -46.82 6.92 2.18
C VAL A 570 -45.58 7.58 2.78
N VAL A 571 -45.66 8.06 4.02
CA VAL A 571 -44.51 8.66 4.71
C VAL A 571 -43.41 7.62 4.98
N ALA A 572 -43.77 6.41 5.40
CA ALA A 572 -42.80 5.34 5.65
C ALA A 572 -42.09 4.91 4.36
N LEU A 573 -42.83 4.69 3.27
CA LEU A 573 -42.25 4.33 1.97
C LEU A 573 -41.50 5.50 1.33
N GLY A 574 -41.96 6.74 1.52
CA GLY A 574 -41.24 7.94 1.08
C GLY A 574 -39.93 8.14 1.85
N GLY A 575 -39.92 7.86 3.16
CA GLY A 575 -38.71 7.86 3.97
C GLY A 575 -37.72 6.78 3.52
N LEU A 576 -38.20 5.55 3.28
CA LEU A 576 -37.36 4.49 2.72
C LEU A 576 -36.82 4.87 1.34
N ALA A 577 -37.67 5.40 0.46
CA ALA A 577 -37.29 5.87 -0.87
C ALA A 577 -36.23 6.98 -0.82
N LEU A 578 -36.34 7.90 0.13
CA LEU A 578 -35.34 8.94 0.37
C LEU A 578 -33.99 8.33 0.78
N VAL A 579 -33.99 7.37 1.71
CA VAL A 579 -32.76 6.72 2.17
C VAL A 579 -32.07 5.99 1.01
N ILE A 580 -32.80 5.15 0.28
CA ILE A 580 -32.21 4.41 -0.85
C ILE A 580 -31.80 5.33 -2.00
N TYR A 581 -32.49 6.46 -2.20
CA TYR A 581 -32.09 7.46 -3.17
C TYR A 581 -30.75 8.10 -2.76
N VAL A 582 -30.62 8.52 -1.50
CA VAL A 582 -29.38 9.14 -0.99
C VAL A 582 -28.19 8.18 -1.05
N LEU A 583 -28.42 6.89 -0.79
CA LEU A 583 -27.41 5.82 -0.91
C LEU A 583 -27.04 5.47 -2.37
N GLY A 584 -27.50 6.25 -3.37
CA GLY A 584 -27.09 6.07 -4.76
C GLY A 584 -27.71 4.87 -5.48
N LEU A 585 -28.58 4.06 -4.85
CA LEU A 585 -29.10 2.83 -5.45
C LEU A 585 -29.69 3.07 -6.85
N PRO A 586 -29.62 2.06 -7.75
CA PRO A 586 -30.17 2.15 -9.09
C PRO A 586 -31.60 2.69 -9.11
N MET A 587 -31.83 3.71 -9.93
CA MET A 587 -33.12 4.40 -10.01
C MET A 587 -34.35 3.50 -10.24
N PRO A 588 -34.27 2.38 -10.99
CA PRO A 588 -35.38 1.43 -11.08
C PRO A 588 -35.85 0.89 -9.71
N ILE A 589 -34.93 0.69 -8.76
CA ILE A 589 -35.25 0.23 -7.40
C ILE A 589 -35.97 1.34 -6.64
N VAL A 590 -35.44 2.57 -6.70
CA VAL A 590 -36.03 3.75 -6.05
C VAL A 590 -37.46 3.99 -6.54
N LEU A 591 -37.65 4.03 -7.86
CA LEU A 591 -38.97 4.19 -8.48
C LEU A 591 -39.91 3.03 -8.15
N GLY A 592 -39.41 1.80 -8.05
CA GLY A 592 -40.18 0.64 -7.61
C GLY A 592 -40.77 0.79 -6.20
N VAL A 593 -39.98 1.28 -5.25
CA VAL A 593 -40.44 1.56 -3.87
C VAL A 593 -41.48 2.68 -3.87
N VAL A 594 -41.24 3.75 -4.62
CA VAL A 594 -42.17 4.87 -4.70
C VAL A 594 -43.49 4.47 -5.39
N LEU A 595 -43.45 3.70 -6.47
CA LEU A 595 -44.66 3.18 -7.14
C LEU A 595 -45.44 2.22 -6.24
N SER A 596 -44.74 1.43 -5.41
CA SER A 596 -45.37 0.54 -4.43
C SER A 596 -46.23 1.31 -3.42
N SER A 597 -45.88 2.57 -3.11
CA SER A 597 -46.69 3.43 -2.24
C SER A 597 -48.07 3.73 -2.84
N VAL A 598 -48.18 3.94 -4.15
CA VAL A 598 -49.46 4.17 -4.83
C VAL A 598 -50.35 2.93 -4.75
N LEU A 599 -49.75 1.74 -4.94
CA LEU A 599 -50.45 0.46 -4.92
C LEU A 599 -50.95 0.10 -3.51
N LEU A 600 -50.09 0.26 -2.49
CA LEU A 600 -50.40 -0.11 -1.10
C LEU A 600 -51.41 0.85 -0.43
N VAL A 601 -51.47 2.11 -0.88
CA VAL A 601 -52.47 3.06 -0.39
C VAL A 601 -53.91 2.57 -0.64
N PHE A 602 -54.16 1.84 -1.73
CA PHE A 602 -55.51 1.38 -2.07
C PHE A 602 -56.12 0.39 -1.05
N PRO A 603 -55.51 -0.77 -0.74
CA PRO A 603 -56.03 -1.69 0.26
C PRO A 603 -56.04 -1.09 1.66
N VAL A 604 -55.01 -0.30 2.03
CA VAL A 604 -54.90 0.35 3.34
C VAL A 604 -56.03 1.37 3.55
N ALA A 605 -56.33 2.17 2.53
CA ALA A 605 -57.47 3.09 2.57
C ALA A 605 -58.81 2.35 2.68
N LEU A 606 -58.95 1.17 2.07
CA LEU A 606 -60.18 0.38 2.06
C LEU A 606 -60.45 -0.33 3.41
N VAL A 607 -59.39 -0.72 4.13
CA VAL A 607 -59.49 -1.35 5.47
C VAL A 607 -59.60 -0.29 6.59
N SER A 608 -59.27 0.97 6.31
CA SER A 608 -59.31 2.05 7.31
C SER A 608 -60.69 2.23 7.98
N PRO A 609 -60.76 2.46 9.30
CA PRO A 609 -62.02 2.58 10.02
C PRO A 609 -62.79 3.85 9.58
N LYS A 610 -64.13 3.77 9.56
CA LYS A 610 -64.98 4.95 9.30
C LYS A 610 -64.78 5.97 10.42
N GLN A 611 -64.79 7.27 10.09
CA GLN A 611 -64.59 8.36 11.05
C GLN A 611 -65.59 8.32 12.23
N GLU A 612 -66.83 7.89 11.99
CA GLU A 612 -67.85 7.72 13.03
C GLU A 612 -67.42 6.70 14.10
N THR A 613 -66.79 5.60 13.69
CA THR A 613 -66.23 4.58 14.59
C THR A 613 -65.10 5.15 15.45
N MET A 614 -64.24 5.99 14.86
CA MET A 614 -63.16 6.65 15.60
C MET A 614 -63.68 7.68 16.59
N GLN A 615 -64.73 8.43 16.24
CA GLN A 615 -65.41 9.34 17.18
C GLN A 615 -66.10 8.60 18.32
N LEU A 616 -66.67 7.42 18.06
CA LEU A 616 -67.27 6.56 19.10
C LEU A 616 -66.20 5.98 20.05
N ILE A 617 -65.04 5.60 19.53
CA ILE A 617 -63.91 5.10 20.35
C ILE A 617 -63.27 6.25 21.16
N SER A 618 -63.13 7.44 20.58
CA SER A 618 -62.67 8.66 21.26
C SER A 618 -63.63 9.07 22.39
N LYS A 619 -64.94 9.06 22.14
CA LYS A 619 -65.96 9.33 23.17
C LYS A 619 -65.99 8.27 24.28
N ARG A 620 -65.60 7.03 24.00
CA ARG A 620 -65.47 5.96 25.03
C ARG A 620 -64.22 6.11 25.91
N LYS A 621 -63.22 6.91 25.52
CA LYS A 621 -62.01 7.16 26.34
C LYS A 621 -62.23 8.22 27.44
N GLY A 622 -63.34 8.95 27.43
CA GLY A 622 -63.77 9.76 28.58
C GLY A 622 -64.76 8.96 29.42
N GLY A 623 -64.30 8.41 30.56
CA GLY A 623 -65.20 7.78 31.53
C GLY A 623 -66.26 8.76 32.06
N PRO A 624 -67.33 8.27 32.72
CA PRO A 624 -68.33 9.16 33.33
C PRO A 624 -67.64 10.14 34.30
N HIS A 625 -68.02 11.42 34.23
CA HIS A 625 -67.53 12.43 35.17
C HIS A 625 -68.61 12.74 36.19
N ILE A 626 -68.22 12.94 37.45
CA ILE A 626 -69.11 13.34 38.53
C ILE A 626 -68.63 14.69 39.05
N ASP A 627 -69.55 15.65 39.17
CA ASP A 627 -69.23 16.95 39.75
C ASP A 627 -69.20 16.85 41.27
N CYS A 628 -68.09 17.31 41.88
CA CYS A 628 -67.95 17.32 43.32
C CYS A 628 -68.99 18.26 43.96
N PRO A 629 -69.88 17.80 44.85
CA PRO A 629 -70.89 18.65 45.47
C PRO A 629 -70.31 19.73 46.39
N ALA A 630 -69.06 19.60 46.82
CA ALA A 630 -68.40 20.57 47.69
C ALA A 630 -67.76 21.76 46.93
N CYS A 631 -67.29 21.55 45.69
CA CYS A 631 -66.55 22.59 44.94
C CYS A 631 -66.92 22.70 43.46
N GLY A 632 -67.87 21.90 42.97
CA GLY A 632 -68.36 21.91 41.59
C GLY A 632 -67.34 21.44 40.53
N THR A 633 -66.19 20.92 40.96
CA THR A 633 -65.15 20.45 40.03
C THR A 633 -65.51 19.07 39.49
N SER A 634 -65.47 18.91 38.16
CA SER A 634 -65.78 17.64 37.48
C SER A 634 -64.63 16.64 37.65
N VAL A 635 -64.90 15.49 38.25
CA VAL A 635 -63.91 14.45 38.54
C VAL A 635 -64.18 13.23 37.65
N PRO A 636 -63.20 12.75 36.86
CA PRO A 636 -63.35 11.55 36.03
C PRO A 636 -63.44 10.28 36.92
N VAL A 637 -64.36 9.38 36.59
CA VAL A 637 -64.51 8.07 37.25
C VAL A 637 -63.77 7.02 36.42
N GLU A 638 -62.65 6.53 36.94
CA GLU A 638 -61.74 5.61 36.22
C GLU A 638 -62.07 4.11 36.39
N SER A 639 -63.03 3.76 37.25
CA SER A 639 -63.37 2.36 37.57
C SER A 639 -64.86 2.08 37.60
N ASP A 640 -65.27 0.91 37.11
CA ASP A 640 -66.64 0.40 37.14
C ASP A 640 -66.98 -0.42 38.40
N VAL A 641 -66.01 -0.59 39.32
CA VAL A 641 -66.23 -1.32 40.59
C VAL A 641 -66.95 -0.41 41.57
N ARG A 642 -68.06 -0.88 42.16
CA ARG A 642 -68.86 -0.14 43.15
C ARG A 642 -68.92 -0.89 44.49
N PRO A 643 -68.94 -0.19 45.64
CA PRO A 643 -68.85 1.26 45.80
C PRO A 643 -67.42 1.79 45.59
N LEU A 644 -67.27 2.85 44.80
CA LEU A 644 -65.98 3.48 44.52
C LEU A 644 -65.79 4.71 45.42
N ARG A 645 -64.60 4.85 45.99
CA ARG A 645 -64.23 6.02 46.80
C ARG A 645 -63.13 6.78 46.08
N LEU A 646 -63.40 8.03 45.73
CA LEU A 646 -62.54 8.91 44.95
C LEU A 646 -62.30 10.18 45.77
N GLU A 647 -61.08 10.68 45.81
CA GLU A 647 -60.79 11.97 46.44
C GLU A 647 -60.90 13.08 45.39
N CYS A 648 -61.65 14.15 45.67
CA CYS A 648 -61.72 15.28 44.75
C CYS A 648 -60.36 16.00 44.71
N PRO A 649 -59.74 16.20 43.53
CA PRO A 649 -58.40 16.81 43.43
C PRO A 649 -58.33 18.23 43.99
N ASN A 650 -59.43 18.97 43.93
CA ASN A 650 -59.47 20.39 44.26
C ASN A 650 -59.78 20.65 45.75
N CYS A 651 -60.77 19.97 46.31
CA CYS A 651 -61.21 20.21 47.70
C CYS A 651 -60.91 19.05 48.66
N LYS A 652 -60.27 17.97 48.18
CA LYS A 652 -59.91 16.76 48.96
C LYS A 652 -61.08 16.09 49.69
N SER A 653 -62.31 16.37 49.26
CA SER A 653 -63.48 15.68 49.79
C SER A 653 -63.56 14.26 49.21
N MET A 654 -63.87 13.29 50.09
CA MET A 654 -64.06 11.90 49.68
C MET A 654 -65.44 11.72 49.06
N LEU A 655 -65.46 11.51 47.75
CA LEU A 655 -66.64 11.19 46.96
C LEU A 655 -66.86 9.68 47.00
N ARG A 656 -68.05 9.27 47.46
CA ARG A 656 -68.48 7.88 47.41
C ARG A 656 -69.50 7.72 46.29
N VAL A 657 -69.16 6.94 45.28
CA VAL A 657 -70.05 6.62 44.17
C VAL A 657 -70.71 5.28 44.49
N GLU A 658 -72.01 5.32 44.76
CA GLU A 658 -72.87 4.14 44.96
C GLU A 658 -73.70 3.95 43.68
N GLU A 659 -73.59 2.75 43.09
CA GLU A 659 -74.12 2.34 41.76
C GLU A 659 -73.73 3.23 40.57
#